data_AF-A0A9E4M621-F1
#
_entry.id   AF-A0A9E4M621-F1
#
_cell.length_a   1.000
_cell.length_b   1.000
_cell.length_c   1.000
_cell.angle_alpha   90.00
_cell.angle_beta   90.00
_cell.angle_gamma   90.00
#
_symmetry.space_group_name_H-M   'P 1'
#
loop_
_entity.id
_entity.type
_entity.pdbx_description
1 polymer ?
#
loop_
_entity_poly.entity_id
_entity_poly.type
_entity_poly.pdbx_seq_one_letter_code
_entity_poly.pdbx_strand_id
1 'polypeptide(L)'
;MVKRALLLALVAIVGVAVQVTAQDEKTFTFEGSGWGHGVGMSQWGAYGQALADPQKPGEEIAAYYYAGSSPADLSDLDLPSDLLTTLDNPLWINIASEITLLEFTPVGGPLELCLADDGEGPCPKPEQPQEGERWEFRRIAAGECGFFMGGELQGTAGDCRASISWPEADGVQLRYGEDRRKPCVVRDSECEYRHGAIKLRDDPVEVGFHVLLTIGLEDYVRGIAEIFPDWRESGVNEAQAVAARTYAAFKFLAQEVYERPADPDGDPGISGSRKDSCWCHLYDNTRDQVYAGWWRQNGPDQAAWVAGVANTEDRVLTYFGEGWERFTKGGIIQAFFSASSGGITNSNRYGFFTEWDGRPSSVTEWPYLHPVEDPWDVDPSVENPLNGWRTTISASKIAERLGWDEVTDAQLVSGPSTTSVSRVQFDGREGGSEVSTTVAGAWLRYGLGLRSSVVRTIDDRVAPPTEEPETPNQGTDGEGQAPEQGEIPFDELPPFQDIAGHTHEEGIDTLRRAAIAEGCDHYSLNFCPSDQANRLEVAVLLARAAKLPRPEAPTQTFEDVPTSFPHASEVYALAEARITVGCVANRLFCPDAPLTRGQMATFLMRALDLAPLDSFDGRRFDDVAAGSTHSGAIHAIAAEGITVGCTETSFCPNKPLTRGQMATLLARAFYWGGPTPPGGDE
;
A
#
# COMPACT_ATOMS: atom_id res chain seq x y z
N MET A 1 75.65 37.13 -27.11
CA MET A 1 75.59 35.77 -27.68
C MET A 1 74.24 35.58 -28.35
N VAL A 2 74.24 34.89 -29.49
CA VAL A 2 73.18 34.87 -30.51
C VAL A 2 71.95 34.04 -30.09
N LYS A 3 70.80 34.49 -30.58
CA LYS A 3 69.42 33.95 -30.57
C LYS A 3 69.30 32.44 -30.82
N ARG A 4 68.28 31.82 -30.20
CA ARG A 4 67.47 30.75 -30.80
C ARG A 4 65.98 31.04 -30.55
N ALA A 5 65.23 31.06 -31.64
CA ALA A 5 63.77 31.19 -31.70
C ALA A 5 63.12 29.81 -31.64
N LEU A 6 61.87 29.73 -31.17
CA LEU A 6 60.91 28.76 -31.73
C LEU A 6 59.48 29.32 -31.67
N LEU A 7 58.78 29.15 -32.79
CA LEU A 7 57.43 29.58 -33.14
C LEU A 7 56.35 28.97 -32.23
N LEU A 8 55.31 29.74 -31.93
CA LEU A 8 53.97 29.24 -31.59
C LEU A 8 52.99 29.72 -32.66
N ALA A 9 52.37 28.78 -33.36
CA ALA A 9 51.35 29.02 -34.36
C ALA A 9 50.02 29.35 -33.68
N LEU A 10 49.40 30.47 -34.09
CA LEU A 10 48.02 30.82 -33.73
C LEU A 10 47.06 30.00 -34.62
N VAL A 11 46.18 29.21 -34.01
CA VAL A 11 44.98 28.68 -34.66
C VAL A 11 43.79 29.49 -34.17
N ALA A 12 43.19 30.28 -35.06
CA ALA A 12 41.93 30.97 -34.79
C ALA A 12 40.76 30.01 -35.11
N ILE A 13 40.07 29.55 -34.08
CA ILE A 13 38.81 28.81 -34.22
C ILE A 13 37.69 29.84 -34.23
N VAL A 14 37.02 29.99 -35.37
CA VAL A 14 35.76 30.74 -35.48
C VAL A 14 34.64 29.82 -34.99
N GLY A 15 34.16 30.04 -33.77
CA GLY A 15 32.97 29.37 -33.26
C GLY A 15 31.72 29.95 -33.90
N VAL A 16 31.00 29.15 -34.68
CA VAL A 16 29.63 29.45 -35.08
C VAL A 16 28.74 29.04 -33.91
N ALA A 17 28.12 30.01 -33.25
CA ALA A 17 27.09 29.73 -32.25
C ALA A 17 25.83 29.25 -32.97
N VAL A 18 25.53 27.95 -32.87
CA VAL A 18 24.23 27.41 -33.25
C VAL A 18 23.26 27.77 -32.12
N GLN A 19 22.31 28.66 -32.39
CA GLN A 19 21.17 28.85 -31.52
C GLN A 19 20.19 27.69 -31.77
N VAL A 20 20.17 26.70 -30.87
CA VAL A 20 19.09 25.72 -30.83
C VAL A 20 17.90 26.42 -30.17
N THR A 21 16.87 26.73 -30.96
CA THR A 21 15.57 27.13 -30.42
C THR A 21 14.92 25.87 -29.85
N ALA A 22 14.70 25.82 -28.53
CA ALA A 22 13.86 24.80 -27.92
C ALA A 22 12.48 24.88 -28.59
N GLN A 23 12.03 23.79 -29.21
CA GLN A 23 10.62 23.67 -29.59
C GLN A 23 9.83 23.57 -28.29
N ASP A 24 8.76 24.36 -28.16
CA ASP A 24 7.85 24.24 -27.02
C ASP A 24 7.29 22.81 -27.00
N GLU A 25 7.54 22.10 -25.90
CA GLU A 25 7.05 20.76 -25.65
C GLU A 25 5.53 20.76 -25.68
N LYS A 26 4.92 19.79 -26.38
CA LYS A 26 3.47 19.67 -26.39
C LYS A 26 2.99 19.31 -24.99
N THR A 27 1.94 19.97 -24.53
CA THR A 27 1.32 19.71 -23.22
C THR A 27 -0.18 19.58 -23.35
N PHE A 28 -0.79 18.84 -22.43
CA PHE A 28 -2.23 18.74 -22.27
C PHE A 28 -2.62 19.28 -20.90
N THR A 29 -3.61 20.16 -20.87
CA THR A 29 -4.12 20.76 -19.64
C THR A 29 -5.39 20.05 -19.22
N PHE A 30 -5.31 19.28 -18.14
CA PHE A 30 -6.42 18.58 -17.54
C PHE A 30 -7.09 19.45 -16.50
N GLU A 31 -8.42 19.51 -16.54
CA GLU A 31 -9.22 20.01 -15.43
C GLU A 31 -10.14 18.91 -14.92
N GLY A 32 -10.28 18.85 -13.61
CA GLY A 32 -11.08 17.84 -12.94
C GLY A 32 -11.66 18.35 -11.64
N SER A 33 -12.34 17.46 -10.93
CA SER A 33 -13.04 17.78 -9.69
C SER A 33 -12.71 16.79 -8.58
N GLY A 34 -12.73 17.25 -7.33
CA GLY A 34 -12.46 16.44 -6.16
C GLY A 34 -10.98 16.11 -5.90
N TRP A 35 -10.73 15.42 -4.79
CA TRP A 35 -9.41 15.00 -4.34
C TRP A 35 -9.48 13.66 -3.62
N GLY A 36 -8.70 12.69 -4.10
CA GLY A 36 -8.68 11.33 -3.59
C GLY A 36 -9.38 10.35 -4.53
N HIS A 37 -9.74 9.18 -4.00
CA HIS A 37 -10.39 8.11 -4.75
C HIS A 37 -11.91 8.34 -4.92
N GLY A 38 -12.52 9.20 -4.10
CA GLY A 38 -13.93 9.57 -4.20
C GLY A 38 -14.91 8.50 -3.71
N VAL A 39 -14.44 7.39 -3.13
CA VAL A 39 -15.28 6.25 -2.70
C VAL A 39 -15.73 6.45 -1.25
N GLY A 40 -17.02 6.25 -1.00
CA GLY A 40 -17.61 6.42 0.33
C GLY A 40 -17.67 7.90 0.74
N MET A 41 -17.40 8.21 2.00
CA MET A 41 -17.67 9.54 2.54
C MET A 41 -16.72 10.63 2.00
N SER A 42 -17.31 11.71 1.50
CA SER A 42 -16.61 12.96 1.15
C SER A 42 -16.45 13.82 2.40
N GLN A 43 -15.23 14.15 2.80
CA GLN A 43 -14.98 14.94 4.01
C GLN A 43 -15.50 16.37 3.88
N TRP A 44 -15.19 17.04 2.76
CA TRP A 44 -15.72 18.37 2.45
C TRP A 44 -17.23 18.35 2.20
N GLY A 45 -17.77 17.29 1.59
CA GLY A 45 -19.21 17.12 1.45
C GLY A 45 -19.92 16.97 2.80
N ALA A 46 -19.36 16.15 3.71
CA ALA A 46 -19.88 15.98 5.08
C ALA A 46 -19.83 17.29 5.88
N TYR A 47 -18.75 18.06 5.73
CA TYR A 47 -18.64 19.41 6.29
C TYR A 47 -19.73 20.33 5.74
N GLY A 48 -19.93 20.36 4.42
CA GLY A 48 -20.97 21.16 3.80
C GLY A 48 -22.40 20.74 4.21
N GLN A 49 -22.65 19.45 4.43
CA GLN A 49 -23.91 18.98 5.01
C GLN A 49 -24.11 19.51 6.44
N ALA A 50 -23.08 19.47 7.27
CA ALA A 50 -23.13 19.98 8.63
C ALA A 50 -23.29 21.51 8.68
N LEU A 51 -22.74 22.25 7.70
CA LEU A 51 -22.98 23.69 7.54
C LEU A 51 -24.43 23.99 7.11
N ALA A 52 -24.97 23.20 6.18
CA ALA A 52 -26.32 23.38 5.66
C ALA A 52 -27.40 23.06 6.71
N ASP A 53 -27.16 22.06 7.55
CA ASP A 53 -28.01 21.71 8.69
C ASP A 53 -27.15 21.42 9.94
N PRO A 54 -26.88 22.45 10.77
CA PRO A 54 -26.07 22.32 11.99
C PRO A 54 -26.65 21.39 13.06
N GLN A 55 -27.90 20.94 12.93
CA GLN A 55 -28.53 20.00 13.85
C GLN A 55 -28.56 18.56 13.31
N LYS A 56 -28.10 18.35 12.07
CA LYS A 56 -28.10 17.04 11.45
C LYS A 56 -27.13 16.10 12.19
N PRO A 57 -27.60 14.94 12.69
CA PRO A 57 -26.74 13.98 13.37
C PRO A 57 -25.63 13.49 12.44
N GLY A 58 -24.39 13.39 12.93
CA GLY A 58 -23.28 12.96 12.07
C GLY A 58 -23.42 11.54 11.52
N GLU A 59 -24.09 10.63 12.25
CA GLU A 59 -24.37 9.28 11.76
C GLU A 59 -25.30 9.27 10.53
N GLU A 60 -26.22 10.23 10.42
CA GLU A 60 -27.05 10.41 9.23
C GLU A 60 -26.26 10.98 8.06
N ILE A 61 -25.33 11.90 8.34
CA ILE A 61 -24.39 12.43 7.34
C ILE A 61 -23.49 11.30 6.83
N ALA A 62 -22.94 10.47 7.70
CA ALA A 62 -22.10 9.35 7.32
C ALA A 62 -22.89 8.34 6.49
N ALA A 63 -24.04 7.87 6.98
CA ALA A 63 -24.87 6.87 6.31
C ALA A 63 -25.33 7.28 4.90
N TYR A 64 -25.49 8.58 4.64
CA TYR A 64 -25.79 9.13 3.32
C TYR A 64 -24.81 8.65 2.24
N TYR A 65 -23.52 8.60 2.56
CA TYR A 65 -22.46 8.22 1.62
C TYR A 65 -22.28 6.71 1.44
N TYR A 66 -22.89 5.91 2.32
CA TYR A 66 -22.83 4.46 2.28
C TYR A 66 -24.24 3.92 2.07
N ALA A 67 -24.77 4.11 0.87
CA ALA A 67 -26.18 3.95 0.61
C ALA A 67 -26.70 2.53 0.94
N GLY A 68 -27.86 2.48 1.62
CA GLY A 68 -28.43 1.24 2.15
C GLY A 68 -27.80 0.74 3.44
N SER A 69 -26.73 1.38 3.94
CA SER A 69 -26.25 1.15 5.31
C SER A 69 -27.15 1.82 6.34
N SER A 70 -26.99 1.45 7.61
CA SER A 70 -27.68 2.07 8.74
C SER A 70 -26.76 2.16 9.95
N PRO A 71 -26.84 3.26 10.73
CA PRO A 71 -26.18 3.34 12.02
C PRO A 71 -26.68 2.24 12.96
N ALA A 72 -25.76 1.59 13.65
CA ALA A 72 -26.02 0.61 14.69
C ALA A 72 -25.07 0.85 15.87
N ASP A 73 -25.49 0.43 17.05
CA ASP A 73 -24.62 0.33 18.21
C ASP A 73 -23.79 -0.95 18.10
N LEU A 74 -22.50 -0.91 18.40
CA LEU A 74 -21.65 -2.10 18.40
C LEU A 74 -22.20 -3.19 19.33
N SER A 75 -22.79 -2.81 20.45
CA SER A 75 -23.35 -3.74 21.43
C SER A 75 -24.60 -4.49 20.95
N ASP A 76 -25.25 -4.01 19.88
CA ASP A 76 -26.42 -4.65 19.28
C ASP A 76 -26.05 -5.72 18.25
N LEU A 77 -24.76 -5.86 17.89
CA LEU A 77 -24.28 -6.78 16.85
C LEU A 77 -23.89 -8.13 17.43
N ASP A 78 -24.26 -9.20 16.74
CA ASP A 78 -23.82 -10.58 17.06
C ASP A 78 -22.39 -10.78 16.53
N LEU A 79 -21.43 -10.23 17.26
CA LEU A 79 -20.01 -10.33 16.92
C LEU A 79 -19.37 -11.54 17.60
N PRO A 80 -18.34 -12.16 16.97
CA PRO A 80 -17.76 -13.41 17.45
C PRO A 80 -17.01 -13.31 18.79
N SER A 81 -16.94 -12.12 19.41
CA SER A 81 -16.05 -11.78 20.51
C SER A 81 -16.55 -10.54 21.28
N ASP A 82 -16.20 -10.42 22.58
CA ASP A 82 -16.53 -9.29 23.50
C ASP A 82 -15.81 -7.97 23.12
N LEU A 83 -15.67 -7.72 21.83
CA LEU A 83 -14.45 -7.19 21.26
C LEU A 83 -14.70 -5.82 20.65
N LEU A 84 -13.65 -5.00 20.72
CA LEU A 84 -13.56 -3.57 20.41
C LEU A 84 -13.80 -2.61 21.58
N THR A 85 -14.52 -3.01 22.63
CA THR A 85 -14.87 -2.08 23.74
C THR A 85 -13.95 -2.19 24.96
N THR A 86 -13.13 -3.24 25.06
CA THR A 86 -12.23 -3.48 26.20
C THR A 86 -10.78 -3.71 25.75
N LEU A 87 -9.83 -3.44 26.66
CA LEU A 87 -8.42 -3.79 26.45
C LEU A 87 -8.15 -5.30 26.54
N ASP A 88 -9.17 -6.12 26.84
CA ASP A 88 -9.05 -7.58 26.82
C ASP A 88 -8.90 -8.11 25.38
N ASN A 89 -9.32 -7.33 24.38
CA ASN A 89 -8.97 -7.57 22.99
C ASN A 89 -8.71 -6.25 22.23
N PRO A 90 -7.49 -5.69 22.35
CA PRO A 90 -7.17 -4.36 21.84
C PRO A 90 -6.94 -4.38 20.32
N LEU A 91 -7.12 -3.22 19.68
CA LEU A 91 -6.56 -2.98 18.35
C LEU A 91 -5.04 -2.96 18.45
N TRP A 92 -4.37 -3.51 17.44
CA TRP A 92 -2.91 -3.45 17.29
C TRP A 92 -2.59 -2.55 16.10
N ILE A 93 -2.01 -1.39 16.38
CA ILE A 93 -1.69 -0.36 15.38
C ILE A 93 -0.19 -0.35 15.16
N ASN A 94 0.26 -0.57 13.93
CA ASN A 94 1.66 -0.40 13.58
C ASN A 94 1.98 1.10 13.47
N ILE A 95 2.78 1.61 14.41
CA ILE A 95 3.24 3.01 14.43
C ILE A 95 4.68 3.15 13.92
N ALA A 96 5.45 2.06 13.92
CA ALA A 96 6.69 1.96 13.15
C ALA A 96 7.07 0.51 12.85
N SER A 97 7.84 0.35 11.78
CA SER A 97 8.36 -0.94 11.33
C SER A 97 9.86 -0.88 11.08
N GLU A 98 10.53 -2.01 11.29
CA GLU A 98 11.94 -2.24 10.96
C GLU A 98 12.93 -1.25 11.61
N ILE A 99 12.61 -0.75 12.81
CA ILE A 99 13.51 0.19 13.50
C ILE A 99 14.51 -0.56 14.38
N THR A 100 15.65 0.07 14.64
CA THR A 100 16.71 -0.51 15.50
C THR A 100 16.86 0.21 16.84
N LEU A 101 16.21 1.37 16.98
CA LEU A 101 16.24 2.22 18.16
C LEU A 101 14.89 2.93 18.31
N LEU A 102 14.25 2.68 19.45
CA LEU A 102 13.12 3.45 19.97
C LEU A 102 13.61 4.26 21.16
N GLU A 103 13.44 5.57 21.13
CA GLU A 103 13.59 6.42 22.30
C GLU A 103 12.21 6.70 22.91
N PHE A 104 12.12 6.70 24.24
CA PHE A 104 10.87 6.99 24.93
C PHE A 104 11.08 7.75 26.24
N THR A 105 10.05 8.48 26.67
CA THR A 105 10.06 9.29 27.89
C THR A 105 8.72 9.18 28.60
N PRO A 106 8.69 8.81 29.90
CA PRO A 106 7.48 8.78 30.71
C PRO A 106 6.90 10.17 30.91
N VAL A 107 5.57 10.28 30.91
CA VAL A 107 4.88 11.55 31.14
C VAL A 107 3.80 11.38 32.21
N GLY A 108 3.84 12.22 33.26
CA GLY A 108 2.84 12.24 34.32
C GLY A 108 2.92 11.07 35.32
N GLY A 109 3.99 10.27 35.29
CA GLY A 109 4.22 9.16 36.23
C GLY A 109 5.24 8.14 35.71
N PRO A 110 5.46 7.03 36.44
CA PRO A 110 6.37 5.98 36.02
C PRO A 110 5.77 5.03 34.98
N LEU A 111 6.60 4.55 34.04
CA LEU A 111 6.20 3.48 33.11
C LEU A 111 6.43 2.10 33.72
N GLU A 112 5.72 1.12 33.19
CA GLU A 112 5.94 -0.30 33.43
C GLU A 112 6.60 -0.95 32.20
N LEU A 113 7.82 -1.48 32.35
CA LEU A 113 8.58 -2.19 31.33
C LEU A 113 8.52 -3.71 31.54
N CYS A 114 8.45 -4.43 30.43
CA CYS A 114 8.40 -5.89 30.37
C CYS A 114 9.37 -6.41 29.31
N LEU A 115 10.30 -7.31 29.70
CA LEU A 115 11.39 -7.80 28.83
C LEU A 115 11.06 -9.05 28.00
N ALA A 116 10.05 -9.83 28.39
CA ALA A 116 9.68 -11.06 27.70
C ALA A 116 8.16 -11.12 27.61
N ASP A 117 7.63 -10.26 26.75
CA ASP A 117 6.19 -10.07 26.57
C ASP A 117 5.64 -11.08 25.55
N ASP A 118 5.75 -12.36 25.89
CA ASP A 118 5.34 -13.49 25.06
C ASP A 118 4.03 -14.14 25.52
N GLY A 119 3.42 -13.61 26.59
CA GLY A 119 2.21 -14.14 27.21
C GLY A 119 2.44 -15.37 28.10
N GLU A 120 3.68 -15.86 28.22
CA GLU A 120 4.02 -17.04 29.02
C GLU A 120 4.46 -16.67 30.46
N GLY A 121 3.51 -16.27 31.29
CA GLY A 121 3.71 -16.09 32.73
C GLY A 121 4.13 -14.68 33.17
N PRO A 122 4.63 -14.50 34.41
CA PRO A 122 4.88 -13.17 34.96
C PRO A 122 6.08 -12.51 34.27
N CYS A 123 5.83 -11.34 33.66
CA CYS A 123 6.87 -10.67 32.88
C CYS A 123 8.06 -10.20 33.73
N PRO A 124 9.31 -10.51 33.33
CA PRO A 124 10.50 -9.94 33.94
C PRO A 124 10.57 -8.43 33.76
N LYS A 125 10.61 -7.72 34.90
CA LYS A 125 10.66 -6.26 34.98
C LYS A 125 12.10 -5.77 35.22
N PRO A 126 12.65 -4.89 34.36
CA PRO A 126 13.90 -4.18 34.64
C PRO A 126 13.65 -3.05 35.66
N GLU A 127 14.62 -2.16 35.84
CA GLU A 127 14.35 -0.86 36.47
C GLU A 127 13.23 -0.12 35.70
N GLN A 128 12.39 0.61 36.43
CA GLN A 128 11.17 1.20 35.90
C GLN A 128 11.36 2.71 35.64
N PRO A 129 11.15 3.18 34.39
CA PRO A 129 11.33 4.58 34.02
C PRO A 129 10.51 5.54 34.89
N GLN A 130 11.15 6.59 35.40
CA GLN A 130 10.47 7.67 36.13
C GLN A 130 10.16 8.87 35.21
N GLU A 131 9.23 9.72 35.64
CA GLU A 131 8.79 10.90 34.87
C GLU A 131 9.97 11.74 34.34
N GLY A 132 9.97 12.00 33.03
CA GLY A 132 10.98 12.83 32.36
C GLY A 132 12.32 12.15 32.07
N GLU A 133 12.53 10.91 32.52
CA GLU A 133 13.71 10.14 32.17
C GLU A 133 13.70 9.71 30.71
N ARG A 134 14.85 9.78 30.04
CA ARG A 134 15.00 9.30 28.67
C ARG A 134 15.51 7.88 28.65
N TRP A 135 14.77 7.02 27.98
CA TRP A 135 15.03 5.61 27.86
C TRP A 135 15.06 5.19 26.41
N GLU A 136 15.70 4.05 26.16
CA GLU A 136 15.87 3.53 24.82
C GLU A 136 15.60 2.03 24.80
N PHE A 137 14.93 1.56 23.76
CA PHE A 137 14.90 0.16 23.40
C PHE A 137 15.69 -0.02 22.12
N ARG A 138 16.70 -0.87 22.17
CA ARG A 138 17.70 -0.99 21.10
C ARG A 138 17.94 -2.44 20.74
N ARG A 139 18.28 -2.63 19.46
CA ARG A 139 18.89 -3.86 19.01
C ARG A 139 20.35 -3.93 19.45
N ILE A 140 20.73 -5.04 20.09
CA ILE A 140 22.08 -5.34 20.57
C ILE A 140 22.82 -6.20 19.55
N ALA A 141 22.16 -7.26 19.06
CA ALA A 141 22.66 -8.19 18.06
C ALA A 141 21.50 -8.75 17.22
N ALA A 142 21.81 -9.64 16.27
CA ALA A 142 20.79 -10.30 15.48
C ALA A 142 19.83 -11.10 16.37
N GLY A 143 18.55 -10.69 16.41
CA GLY A 143 17.52 -11.30 17.27
C GLY A 143 17.70 -11.03 18.76
N GLU A 144 18.51 -10.05 19.16
CA GLU A 144 18.70 -9.69 20.57
C GLU A 144 18.49 -8.19 20.78
N CYS A 145 17.54 -7.81 21.63
CA CYS A 145 17.27 -6.42 22.00
C CYS A 145 17.35 -6.20 23.52
N GLY A 146 17.29 -4.94 23.96
CA GLY A 146 17.22 -4.61 25.38
C GLY A 146 16.85 -3.16 25.68
N PHE A 147 16.50 -2.90 26.94
CA PHE A 147 16.25 -1.55 27.45
C PHE A 147 17.53 -0.92 27.96
N PHE A 148 17.69 0.38 27.70
CA PHE A 148 18.86 1.17 28.10
C PHE A 148 18.41 2.46 28.78
N MET A 149 19.20 2.88 29.77
CA MET A 149 19.08 4.18 30.43
C MET A 149 20.48 4.83 30.46
N GLY A 150 20.61 6.04 29.92
CA GLY A 150 21.91 6.74 29.86
C GLY A 150 23.02 5.97 29.12
N GLY A 151 22.65 5.06 28.21
CA GLY A 151 23.57 4.17 27.49
C GLY A 151 23.94 2.87 28.23
N GLU A 152 23.47 2.67 29.46
CA GLU A 152 23.68 1.43 30.23
C GLU A 152 22.53 0.45 30.02
N LEU A 153 22.85 -0.83 29.78
CA LEU A 153 21.88 -1.91 29.57
C LEU A 153 21.18 -2.27 30.89
N GLN A 154 19.85 -2.15 30.92
CA GLN A 154 18.99 -2.45 32.08
C GLN A 154 18.43 -3.87 32.04
N GLY A 155 18.30 -4.45 30.85
CA GLY A 155 17.87 -5.84 30.68
C GLY A 155 17.72 -6.22 29.21
N THR A 156 17.88 -7.51 28.90
CA THR A 156 17.77 -8.08 27.55
C THR A 156 16.37 -8.63 27.32
N ALA A 157 15.81 -8.34 26.15
CA ALA A 157 14.46 -8.72 25.73
C ALA A 157 14.43 -9.79 24.64
N GLY A 158 15.39 -10.73 24.67
CA GLY A 158 15.49 -11.85 23.72
C GLY A 158 15.23 -11.42 22.28
N ASP A 159 14.31 -12.12 21.62
CA ASP A 159 13.79 -11.90 20.26
C ASP A 159 13.06 -10.56 20.06
N CYS A 160 13.47 -9.50 20.74
CA CYS A 160 12.90 -8.15 20.66
C CYS A 160 11.42 -8.08 21.02
N ARG A 161 10.95 -9.00 21.88
CA ARG A 161 9.59 -9.04 22.40
C ARG A 161 9.51 -8.41 23.79
N ALA A 162 9.04 -7.18 23.83
CA ALA A 162 8.94 -6.40 25.05
C ALA A 162 7.66 -5.55 25.05
N SER A 163 7.31 -5.00 26.21
CA SER A 163 6.23 -4.03 26.29
C SER A 163 6.56 -2.86 27.22
N ILE A 164 5.90 -1.74 26.93
CA ILE A 164 5.95 -0.49 27.69
C ILE A 164 4.51 -0.11 27.96
N SER A 165 4.09 -0.12 29.22
CA SER A 165 2.75 0.27 29.65
C SER A 165 2.83 1.40 30.69
N TRP A 166 1.68 2.03 30.96
CA TRP A 166 1.61 3.19 31.85
C TRP A 166 0.36 3.16 32.74
N PRO A 167 0.20 2.15 33.61
CA PRO A 167 -0.95 2.10 34.51
C PRO A 167 -0.97 3.22 35.56
N GLU A 168 0.21 3.77 35.91
CA GLU A 168 0.39 4.83 36.91
C GLU A 168 0.90 6.15 36.33
N ALA A 169 1.07 6.25 35.00
CA ALA A 169 1.49 7.47 34.33
C ALA A 169 0.38 7.98 33.41
N ASP A 170 0.42 9.27 33.08
CA ASP A 170 -0.49 9.83 32.10
C ASP A 170 -0.21 9.23 30.71
N GLY A 171 1.03 8.86 30.38
CA GLY A 171 1.38 8.26 29.10
C GLY A 171 2.86 8.24 28.77
N VAL A 172 3.17 8.06 27.49
CA VAL A 172 4.54 7.97 26.97
C VAL A 172 4.73 8.86 25.75
N GLN A 173 5.90 9.48 25.67
CA GLN A 173 6.38 10.19 24.49
C GLN A 173 7.40 9.32 23.74
N LEU A 174 7.26 9.21 22.41
CA LEU A 174 8.15 8.38 21.57
C LEU A 174 8.95 9.20 20.56
N ARG A 175 10.14 8.70 20.18
CA ARG A 175 11.00 9.20 19.10
C ARG A 175 11.79 8.07 18.44
N TYR A 176 12.19 8.25 17.17
CA TYR A 176 12.99 7.28 16.41
C TYR A 176 14.32 7.88 15.94
N GLY A 177 15.43 7.46 16.56
CA GLY A 177 16.81 7.70 16.09
C GLY A 177 17.23 9.16 15.79
N GLU A 178 18.50 9.33 15.40
CA GLU A 178 19.09 10.66 15.15
C GLU A 178 18.59 11.34 13.86
N ASP A 179 17.86 10.62 12.99
CA ASP A 179 17.44 11.11 11.66
C ASP A 179 16.06 11.79 11.62
N ARG A 180 15.48 12.14 12.79
CA ARG A 180 14.27 12.98 12.91
C ARG A 180 13.03 12.50 12.14
N ARG A 181 12.89 11.20 11.83
CA ARG A 181 11.59 10.65 11.39
C ARG A 181 10.66 10.62 12.61
N LYS A 182 9.56 11.37 12.56
CA LYS A 182 8.58 11.48 13.66
C LYS A 182 7.71 10.21 13.71
N PRO A 183 7.40 9.66 14.89
CA PRO A 183 6.51 8.50 15.06
C PRO A 183 5.06 8.65 14.62
N CYS A 184 4.66 9.85 14.27
CA CYS A 184 3.29 10.19 13.95
C CYS A 184 3.32 11.23 12.83
N VAL A 185 2.28 11.21 12.00
CA VAL A 185 2.21 11.96 10.73
C VAL A 185 2.27 13.48 10.92
N VAL A 186 2.02 13.98 12.14
CA VAL A 186 2.00 15.42 12.44
C VAL A 186 3.41 16.00 12.50
N ARG A 187 3.73 16.83 11.50
CA ARG A 187 4.93 17.67 11.52
C ARG A 187 4.74 18.76 12.58
N ASP A 188 5.35 18.55 13.76
CA ASP A 188 5.85 19.56 14.73
C ASP A 188 5.37 19.38 16.18
N SER A 189 4.65 18.30 16.46
CA SER A 189 4.40 17.80 17.82
C SER A 189 5.34 16.65 18.18
N GLU A 190 5.51 16.45 19.47
CA GLU A 190 6.06 15.22 20.02
C GLU A 190 4.96 14.16 20.03
N CYS A 191 5.27 12.94 19.58
CA CYS A 191 4.29 11.87 19.52
C CYS A 191 4.05 11.34 20.93
N GLU A 192 2.88 11.65 21.46
CA GLU A 192 2.48 11.35 22.83
C GLU A 192 1.25 10.44 22.81
N TYR A 193 1.33 9.36 23.57
CA TYR A 193 0.31 8.33 23.66
C TYR A 193 -0.15 8.24 25.11
N ARG A 194 -1.45 8.50 25.33
CA ARG A 194 -2.08 8.50 26.68
C ARG A 194 -2.91 7.25 26.96
N HIS A 195 -3.23 6.49 25.93
CA HIS A 195 -4.11 5.33 26.03
C HIS A 195 -3.44 4.10 25.45
N GLY A 196 -3.66 2.95 26.08
CA GLY A 196 -3.13 1.67 25.62
C GLY A 196 -1.75 1.33 26.20
N ALA A 197 -0.97 0.58 25.42
CA ALA A 197 0.39 0.19 25.72
C ALA A 197 1.20 0.06 24.42
N ILE A 198 2.53 0.11 24.51
CA ILE A 198 3.42 -0.21 23.39
C ILE A 198 3.86 -1.67 23.50
N LYS A 199 3.69 -2.40 22.40
CA LYS A 199 4.20 -3.75 22.20
C LYS A 199 5.33 -3.66 21.17
N LEU A 200 6.44 -4.32 21.50
CA LEU A 200 7.61 -4.46 20.65
C LEU A 200 7.62 -5.89 20.15
N ARG A 201 7.68 -6.10 18.85
CA ARG A 201 7.62 -7.43 18.24
C ARG A 201 8.77 -7.63 17.27
N ASP A 202 9.24 -8.87 17.23
CA ASP A 202 10.20 -9.35 16.25
C ASP A 202 9.71 -9.05 14.84
N ASP A 203 10.64 -8.58 14.03
CA ASP A 203 10.50 -8.52 12.60
C ASP A 203 10.93 -9.89 12.02
N PRO A 204 10.16 -10.51 11.10
CA PRO A 204 10.61 -11.72 10.41
C PRO A 204 11.87 -11.52 9.55
N VAL A 205 12.29 -10.28 9.26
CA VAL A 205 13.57 -9.99 8.61
C VAL A 205 14.73 -9.80 9.61
N GLU A 206 15.96 -9.95 9.11
CA GLU A 206 17.19 -9.95 9.91
C GLU A 206 17.58 -8.59 10.51
N VAL A 207 16.77 -7.53 10.39
CA VAL A 207 17.12 -6.16 10.81
C VAL A 207 15.96 -5.38 11.44
N GLY A 208 15.90 -5.37 12.77
CA GLY A 208 15.06 -4.42 13.54
C GLY A 208 13.95 -5.08 14.36
N PHE A 209 12.94 -4.29 14.70
CA PHE A 209 11.71 -4.69 15.38
C PHE A 209 10.56 -3.73 15.00
N HIS A 210 9.32 -4.20 15.15
CA HIS A 210 8.12 -3.37 14.99
C HIS A 210 7.72 -2.72 16.31
N VAL A 211 7.14 -1.52 16.23
CA VAL A 211 6.54 -0.80 17.35
C VAL A 211 5.03 -0.73 17.13
N LEU A 212 4.28 -1.33 18.04
CA LEU A 212 2.84 -1.48 17.96
C LEU A 212 2.19 -0.75 19.13
N LEU A 213 1.15 0.02 18.87
CA LEU A 213 0.25 0.53 19.90
C LEU A 213 -0.91 -0.44 20.06
N THR A 214 -1.08 -1.00 21.27
CA THR A 214 -2.28 -1.76 21.65
C THR A 214 -3.25 -0.85 22.37
N ILE A 215 -4.45 -0.66 21.82
CA ILE A 215 -5.41 0.37 22.28
C ILE A 215 -6.87 -0.07 22.06
N GLY A 216 -7.78 0.38 22.92
CA GLY A 216 -9.22 0.17 22.71
C GLY A 216 -9.76 0.95 21.51
N LEU A 217 -10.89 0.54 20.93
CA LEU A 217 -11.42 1.17 19.72
C LEU A 217 -11.74 2.65 19.93
N GLU A 218 -12.41 3.02 21.02
CA GLU A 218 -12.79 4.41 21.26
C GLU A 218 -11.57 5.31 21.46
N ASP A 219 -10.57 4.86 22.21
CA ASP A 219 -9.34 5.63 22.41
C ASP A 219 -8.49 5.72 21.14
N TYR A 220 -8.57 4.71 20.26
CA TYR A 220 -8.02 4.80 18.90
C TYR A 220 -8.74 5.88 18.10
N VAL A 221 -10.07 5.87 18.05
CA VAL A 221 -10.86 6.85 17.31
C VAL A 221 -10.53 8.26 17.80
N ARG A 222 -10.39 8.50 19.10
CA ARG A 222 -9.99 9.82 19.65
C ARG A 222 -8.69 10.37 19.07
N GLY A 223 -7.76 9.50 18.64
CA GLY A 223 -6.49 9.90 18.03
C GLY A 223 -6.51 10.15 16.53
N ILE A 224 -7.65 9.95 15.84
CA ILE A 224 -7.74 10.04 14.36
C ILE A 224 -7.75 11.49 13.86
N ALA A 225 -6.82 11.80 12.95
CA ALA A 225 -6.54 13.13 12.43
C ALA A 225 -6.79 13.25 10.91
N GLU A 226 -8.02 12.92 10.49
CA GLU A 226 -8.41 12.87 9.07
C GLU A 226 -9.07 14.16 8.55
N ILE A 227 -9.70 14.94 9.42
CA ILE A 227 -10.36 16.20 9.07
C ILE A 227 -9.68 17.38 9.77
N PHE A 228 -9.89 18.58 9.23
CA PHE A 228 -9.28 19.79 9.78
C PHE A 228 -9.75 20.05 11.22
N PRO A 229 -8.84 20.41 12.15
CA PRO A 229 -9.22 20.71 13.53
C PRO A 229 -10.16 21.91 13.69
N ASP A 230 -10.14 22.88 12.78
CA ASP A 230 -10.95 24.09 12.88
C ASP A 230 -12.39 23.93 12.38
N TRP A 231 -12.78 22.75 11.90
CA TRP A 231 -14.19 22.43 11.58
C TRP A 231 -14.96 22.15 12.87
N ARG A 232 -15.83 23.09 13.27
CA ARG A 232 -16.45 23.14 14.61
C ARG A 232 -17.86 22.57 14.67
N GLU A 233 -18.45 22.35 13.51
CA GLU A 233 -19.78 21.79 13.31
C GLU A 233 -19.78 20.36 13.83
N SER A 234 -20.71 20.04 14.74
CA SER A 234 -20.73 18.72 15.38
C SER A 234 -20.94 17.61 14.35
N GLY A 235 -21.83 17.81 13.38
CA GLY A 235 -22.20 16.81 12.39
C GLY A 235 -21.01 16.24 11.61
N VAL A 236 -20.01 17.05 11.21
CA VAL A 236 -18.84 16.53 10.47
C VAL A 236 -17.88 15.75 11.36
N ASN A 237 -17.68 16.20 12.60
CA ASN A 237 -16.83 15.51 13.57
C ASN A 237 -17.44 14.16 13.96
N GLU A 238 -18.74 14.13 14.21
CA GLU A 238 -19.53 12.92 14.45
C GLU A 238 -19.50 11.98 13.23
N ALA A 239 -19.72 12.49 12.01
CA ALA A 239 -19.71 11.68 10.80
C ALA A 239 -18.35 11.01 10.55
N GLN A 240 -17.26 11.77 10.69
CA GLN A 240 -15.91 11.23 10.56
C GLN A 240 -15.56 10.26 11.68
N ALA A 241 -16.01 10.48 12.92
CA ALA A 241 -15.81 9.53 14.01
C ALA A 241 -16.52 8.19 13.72
N VAL A 242 -17.78 8.22 13.29
CA VAL A 242 -18.54 7.02 12.91
C VAL A 242 -17.87 6.27 11.75
N ALA A 243 -17.44 6.97 10.70
CA ALA A 243 -16.74 6.35 9.58
C ALA A 243 -15.40 5.72 10.01
N ALA A 244 -14.60 6.44 10.81
CA ALA A 244 -13.30 5.97 11.29
C ALA A 244 -13.41 4.74 12.19
N ARG A 245 -14.42 4.73 13.09
CA ARG A 245 -14.75 3.61 13.96
C ARG A 245 -15.19 2.40 13.16
N THR A 246 -16.10 2.60 12.22
CA THR A 246 -16.61 1.56 11.32
C THR A 246 -15.46 0.91 10.53
N TYR A 247 -14.54 1.73 9.99
CA TYR A 247 -13.36 1.24 9.27
C TYR A 247 -12.46 0.38 10.18
N ALA A 248 -12.12 0.88 11.37
CA ALA A 248 -11.25 0.17 12.30
C ALA A 248 -11.86 -1.15 12.78
N ALA A 249 -13.16 -1.16 13.13
CA ALA A 249 -13.90 -2.35 13.51
C ALA A 249 -13.92 -3.40 12.38
N PHE A 250 -14.17 -2.98 11.13
CA PHE A 250 -14.10 -3.88 9.99
C PHE A 250 -12.71 -4.48 9.82
N LYS A 251 -11.66 -3.66 9.87
CA LYS A 251 -10.26 -4.09 9.68
C LYS A 251 -9.83 -5.09 10.74
N PHE A 252 -10.25 -4.85 11.98
CA PHE A 252 -10.03 -5.77 13.07
C PHE A 252 -10.66 -7.16 12.75
N LEU A 253 -11.96 -7.20 12.51
CA LEU A 253 -12.70 -8.44 12.23
C LEU A 253 -12.22 -9.15 10.94
N ALA A 254 -11.72 -8.40 9.96
CA ALA A 254 -11.23 -8.95 8.70
C ALA A 254 -9.85 -9.62 8.83
N GLN A 255 -9.07 -9.29 9.86
CA GLN A 255 -7.71 -9.80 10.07
C GLN A 255 -7.64 -10.90 11.13
N GLU A 256 -8.67 -11.03 11.97
CA GLU A 256 -8.72 -12.08 12.99
C GLU A 256 -8.81 -13.48 12.39
N VAL A 257 -8.08 -14.42 13.01
CA VAL A 257 -8.21 -15.85 12.76
C VAL A 257 -9.01 -16.47 13.90
N TYR A 258 -10.28 -16.79 13.60
CA TYR A 258 -11.21 -17.39 14.55
C TYR A 258 -10.66 -18.72 15.12
N GLU A 259 -10.94 -19.03 16.39
CA GLU A 259 -10.62 -20.27 17.15
C GLU A 259 -9.37 -20.30 18.06
N ARG A 260 -8.75 -19.17 18.45
CA ARG A 260 -7.64 -19.21 19.44
C ARG A 260 -8.00 -18.76 20.86
N PRO A 261 -7.40 -19.38 21.90
CA PRO A 261 -7.44 -18.83 23.26
C PRO A 261 -6.83 -17.44 23.26
N ALA A 262 -7.48 -16.50 23.95
CA ALA A 262 -6.99 -15.15 24.12
C ALA A 262 -5.64 -15.17 24.85
N ASP A 263 -4.60 -14.79 24.14
CA ASP A 263 -3.36 -14.29 24.74
C ASP A 263 -3.13 -12.86 24.21
N PRO A 264 -3.96 -11.89 24.63
CA PRO A 264 -3.95 -10.53 24.10
C PRO A 264 -2.64 -9.80 24.42
N ASP A 265 -1.85 -10.33 25.35
CA ASP A 265 -0.56 -9.75 25.72
C ASP A 265 0.59 -10.26 24.87
N GLY A 266 0.53 -11.50 24.35
CA GLY A 266 1.55 -12.10 23.50
C GLY A 266 1.26 -12.08 22.00
N ASP A 267 -0.02 -12.16 21.59
CA ASP A 267 -0.42 -12.44 20.21
C ASP A 267 -1.70 -11.67 19.79
N PRO A 268 -1.69 -10.93 18.67
CA PRO A 268 -2.85 -10.17 18.19
C PRO A 268 -4.00 -10.99 17.57
N GLY A 269 -3.90 -12.33 17.51
CA GLY A 269 -4.97 -13.16 16.92
C GLY A 269 -5.06 -13.09 15.39
N ILE A 270 -4.06 -12.52 14.72
CA ILE A 270 -4.02 -12.37 13.26
C ILE A 270 -3.26 -13.51 12.57
N SER A 271 -3.41 -13.59 11.24
CA SER A 271 -2.73 -14.58 10.40
C SER A 271 -1.20 -14.49 10.51
N GLY A 272 -0.51 -15.61 10.25
CA GLY A 272 0.95 -15.64 10.21
C GLY A 272 1.52 -14.64 9.22
N SER A 273 0.94 -14.53 8.02
CA SER A 273 1.37 -13.55 7.01
C SER A 273 1.19 -12.10 7.46
N ARG A 274 0.16 -11.80 8.27
CA ARG A 274 -0.04 -10.46 8.82
C ARG A 274 0.94 -10.15 9.96
N LYS A 275 1.30 -11.14 10.78
CA LYS A 275 2.41 -11.03 11.74
C LYS A 275 3.71 -10.75 11.02
N ASP A 276 3.99 -11.53 9.98
CA ASP A 276 5.19 -11.38 9.18
C ASP A 276 5.23 -10.04 8.39
N SER A 277 4.10 -9.37 8.22
CA SER A 277 4.04 -8.04 7.58
C SER A 277 4.23 -6.91 8.58
N CYS A 278 3.43 -6.91 9.65
CA CYS A 278 3.35 -5.74 10.53
C CYS A 278 2.94 -6.02 11.98
N TRP A 279 2.59 -7.27 12.35
CA TRP A 279 2.00 -7.58 13.67
C TRP A 279 0.75 -6.75 14.02
N CYS A 280 0.01 -6.28 13.02
CA CYS A 280 -0.99 -5.23 13.20
C CYS A 280 -2.33 -5.49 12.52
N HIS A 281 -3.39 -4.96 13.12
CA HIS A 281 -4.69 -4.82 12.49
C HIS A 281 -4.67 -3.64 11.49
N LEU A 282 -4.07 -2.52 11.90
CA LEU A 282 -4.08 -1.24 11.20
C LEU A 282 -2.68 -0.60 11.19
N TYR A 283 -2.41 0.23 10.19
CA TYR A 283 -1.32 1.19 10.16
C TYR A 283 -1.81 2.57 10.64
N ASP A 284 -0.89 3.38 11.16
CA ASP A 284 -1.16 4.72 11.71
C ASP A 284 -1.19 5.87 10.66
N ASN A 285 -1.17 5.52 9.39
CA ASN A 285 -0.99 6.44 8.27
C ASN A 285 -1.98 6.15 7.13
N THR A 286 -1.80 6.82 6.00
CA THR A 286 -2.72 6.79 4.85
C THR A 286 -2.93 5.40 4.22
N ARG A 287 -2.17 4.38 4.61
CA ARG A 287 -2.50 2.97 4.28
C ARG A 287 -3.84 2.54 4.88
N ASP A 288 -4.15 3.05 6.08
CA ASP A 288 -5.41 2.82 6.78
C ASP A 288 -6.04 4.15 7.20
N GLN A 289 -5.60 4.73 8.32
CA GLN A 289 -6.07 6.03 8.80
C GLN A 289 -4.95 6.78 9.52
N VAL A 290 -4.89 8.10 9.36
CA VAL A 290 -3.91 8.95 10.03
C VAL A 290 -4.22 9.02 11.53
N TYR A 291 -3.34 8.42 12.34
CA TYR A 291 -3.41 8.45 13.79
C TYR A 291 -2.35 9.40 14.36
N ALA A 292 -2.79 10.40 15.12
CA ALA A 292 -1.93 11.44 15.69
C ALA A 292 -1.80 11.35 17.23
N GLY A 293 -2.39 10.33 17.85
CA GLY A 293 -2.34 10.13 19.30
C GLY A 293 -2.95 11.30 20.08
N TRP A 294 -2.29 11.70 21.18
CA TRP A 294 -2.80 12.71 22.10
C TRP A 294 -2.93 14.11 21.50
N TRP A 295 -2.15 14.44 20.47
CA TRP A 295 -2.24 15.74 19.80
C TRP A 295 -3.66 16.04 19.31
N ARG A 296 -4.38 15.01 18.87
CA ARG A 296 -5.75 15.13 18.38
C ARG A 296 -6.79 15.30 19.48
N GLN A 297 -6.40 15.11 20.73
CA GLN A 297 -7.26 15.24 21.92
C GLN A 297 -6.94 16.50 22.74
N ASN A 298 -5.77 17.10 22.50
CA ASN A 298 -5.25 18.20 23.29
C ASN A 298 -5.13 19.49 22.47
N GLY A 299 -6.00 20.46 22.76
CA GLY A 299 -5.94 21.80 22.17
C GLY A 299 -7.31 22.45 22.00
N PRO A 300 -7.37 23.78 21.86
CA PRO A 300 -8.63 24.52 21.74
C PRO A 300 -9.42 24.15 20.48
N ASP A 301 -8.75 23.82 19.38
CA ASP A 301 -9.39 23.42 18.13
C ASP A 301 -9.76 21.91 18.12
N GLN A 302 -9.33 21.13 19.12
CA GLN A 302 -9.66 19.70 19.19
C GLN A 302 -10.99 19.42 19.92
N ALA A 303 -11.58 20.42 20.59
CA ALA A 303 -12.75 20.21 21.43
C ALA A 303 -13.98 19.71 20.66
N ALA A 304 -14.19 20.19 19.43
CA ALA A 304 -15.29 19.74 18.58
C ALA A 304 -15.12 18.28 18.15
N TRP A 305 -13.89 17.87 17.83
CA TRP A 305 -13.55 16.49 17.54
C TRP A 305 -13.81 15.57 18.74
N VAL A 306 -13.27 15.91 19.91
CA VAL A 306 -13.46 15.14 21.14
C VAL A 306 -14.94 14.99 21.49
N ALA A 307 -15.73 16.05 21.34
CA ALA A 307 -17.18 16.00 21.53
C ALA A 307 -17.86 15.10 20.49
N GLY A 308 -17.49 15.18 19.21
CA GLY A 308 -18.08 14.36 18.14
C GLY A 308 -17.80 12.86 18.31
N VAL A 309 -16.59 12.51 18.75
CA VAL A 309 -16.25 11.12 19.10
C VAL A 309 -17.11 10.62 20.26
N ALA A 310 -17.25 11.41 21.33
CA ALA A 310 -18.05 11.05 22.50
C ALA A 310 -19.57 10.96 22.19
N ASN A 311 -20.10 11.85 21.35
CA ASN A 311 -21.50 11.85 20.96
C ASN A 311 -21.88 10.62 20.10
N THR A 312 -20.88 9.97 19.50
CA THR A 312 -21.06 8.81 18.61
C THR A 312 -20.35 7.57 19.13
N GLU A 313 -20.05 7.52 20.43
CA GLU A 313 -19.44 6.36 21.09
C GLU A 313 -20.20 5.08 20.69
N ASP A 314 -19.44 4.04 20.31
CA ASP A 314 -19.94 2.75 19.85
C ASP A 314 -20.83 2.76 18.59
N ARG A 315 -21.05 3.91 17.94
CA ARG A 315 -21.84 4.00 16.71
C ARG A 315 -21.01 3.63 15.48
N VAL A 316 -21.47 2.61 14.75
CA VAL A 316 -20.90 2.12 13.49
C VAL A 316 -21.95 2.03 12.39
N LEU A 317 -21.51 1.93 11.13
CA LEU A 317 -22.40 1.68 10.00
C LEU A 317 -22.45 0.20 9.64
N THR A 318 -23.67 -0.29 9.41
CA THR A 318 -23.93 -1.69 9.08
C THR A 318 -24.73 -1.83 7.81
N TYR A 319 -24.59 -2.97 7.13
CA TYR A 319 -25.35 -3.31 5.94
C TYR A 319 -25.83 -4.76 6.02
N PHE A 320 -27.15 -4.97 5.90
CA PHE A 320 -27.82 -6.28 5.98
C PHE A 320 -28.68 -6.57 4.74
N GLY A 321 -28.25 -6.11 3.56
CA GLY A 321 -28.89 -6.44 2.28
C GLY A 321 -28.63 -7.88 1.83
N GLU A 322 -29.10 -8.24 0.63
CA GLU A 322 -28.92 -9.60 0.09
C GLU A 322 -27.44 -9.96 -0.06
N GLY A 323 -27.03 -11.07 0.57
CA GLY A 323 -25.65 -11.56 0.54
C GLY A 323 -24.64 -10.67 1.26
N TRP A 324 -25.09 -9.88 2.24
CA TRP A 324 -24.26 -8.93 3.00
C TRP A 324 -23.00 -9.55 3.58
N GLU A 325 -23.05 -10.83 3.95
CA GLU A 325 -21.95 -11.59 4.57
C GLU A 325 -20.70 -11.61 3.67
N ARG A 326 -20.87 -11.44 2.36
CA ARG A 326 -19.78 -11.37 1.38
C ARG A 326 -19.02 -10.04 1.43
N PHE A 327 -19.65 -8.96 1.89
CA PHE A 327 -19.15 -7.58 1.75
C PHE A 327 -18.86 -6.90 3.08
N THR A 328 -19.34 -7.47 4.19
CA THR A 328 -19.20 -6.90 5.52
C THR A 328 -18.48 -7.89 6.45
N LYS A 329 -18.26 -7.49 7.70
CA LYS A 329 -17.80 -8.37 8.77
C LYS A 329 -18.75 -8.20 9.95
N GLY A 330 -19.53 -9.24 10.29
CA GLY A 330 -20.56 -9.14 11.32
C GLY A 330 -21.62 -8.05 11.05
N GLY A 331 -21.85 -7.71 9.77
CA GLY A 331 -22.74 -6.62 9.37
C GLY A 331 -22.04 -5.27 9.21
N ILE A 332 -20.87 -5.08 9.82
CA ILE A 332 -20.09 -3.83 9.76
C ILE A 332 -19.50 -3.63 8.36
N ILE A 333 -19.78 -2.48 7.74
CA ILE A 333 -19.26 -2.16 6.40
C ILE A 333 -17.79 -1.76 6.46
N GLN A 334 -17.08 -1.81 5.32
CA GLN A 334 -15.79 -1.13 5.21
C GLN A 334 -16.00 0.31 4.73
N ALA A 335 -15.85 1.25 5.66
CA ALA A 335 -16.20 2.66 5.48
C ALA A 335 -15.02 3.50 4.94
N PHE A 336 -14.80 3.48 3.62
CA PHE A 336 -13.82 4.35 2.98
C PHE A 336 -14.24 5.81 2.93
N PHE A 337 -13.29 6.73 3.01
CA PHE A 337 -13.55 8.16 2.88
C PHE A 337 -12.41 8.86 2.15
N SER A 338 -12.69 10.03 1.57
CA SER A 338 -11.71 10.83 0.85
C SER A 338 -11.97 12.33 1.01
N ALA A 339 -10.96 13.15 0.73
CA ALA A 339 -11.03 14.58 1.00
C ALA A 339 -12.22 15.27 0.30
N SER A 340 -12.34 15.11 -1.02
CA SER A 340 -13.37 15.79 -1.80
C SER A 340 -13.86 14.94 -2.96
N SER A 341 -15.17 14.91 -3.17
CA SER A 341 -15.82 14.12 -4.22
C SER A 341 -15.82 14.84 -5.58
N GLY A 342 -15.83 16.18 -5.59
CA GLY A 342 -16.04 16.96 -6.80
C GLY A 342 -17.49 16.98 -7.27
N GLY A 343 -18.44 16.84 -6.35
CA GLY A 343 -19.88 16.90 -6.58
C GLY A 343 -20.59 15.56 -6.66
N ILE A 344 -19.85 14.46 -6.71
CA ILE A 344 -20.38 13.09 -6.74
C ILE A 344 -19.32 12.09 -6.27
N THR A 345 -19.70 11.12 -5.44
CA THR A 345 -18.81 10.03 -5.02
C THR A 345 -18.67 8.96 -6.11
N ASN A 346 -17.77 8.02 -5.91
CA ASN A 346 -17.39 6.98 -6.85
C ASN A 346 -17.69 5.59 -6.25
N SER A 347 -17.91 4.59 -7.10
CA SER A 347 -18.00 3.21 -6.59
C SER A 347 -16.62 2.64 -6.28
N ASN A 348 -16.56 1.64 -5.41
CA ASN A 348 -15.32 0.93 -5.09
C ASN A 348 -14.67 0.30 -6.34
N ARG A 349 -15.50 -0.12 -7.31
CA ARG A 349 -15.07 -0.67 -8.59
C ARG A 349 -14.24 0.30 -9.43
N TYR A 350 -14.47 1.60 -9.29
CA TYR A 350 -13.94 2.63 -10.19
C TYR A 350 -13.05 3.66 -9.49
N GLY A 351 -13.24 3.93 -8.20
CA GLY A 351 -12.43 4.90 -7.47
C GLY A 351 -11.06 4.39 -7.06
N PHE A 352 -10.88 3.07 -7.00
CA PHE A 352 -9.63 2.46 -6.59
C PHE A 352 -8.76 2.09 -7.80
N PHE A 353 -9.16 1.16 -8.69
CA PHE A 353 -8.47 0.84 -9.96
C PHE A 353 -9.44 0.07 -10.87
N THR A 354 -9.31 0.33 -12.15
CA THR A 354 -9.84 -0.41 -13.29
C THR A 354 -8.66 -1.10 -13.99
N GLU A 355 -8.92 -2.14 -14.77
CA GLU A 355 -7.91 -2.63 -15.72
C GLU A 355 -7.43 -1.46 -16.62
N TRP A 356 -6.22 -1.58 -17.16
CA TRP A 356 -5.58 -0.52 -17.97
C TRP A 356 -6.47 0.01 -19.11
N ASP A 357 -7.28 -0.85 -19.72
CA ASP A 357 -8.20 -0.54 -20.83
C ASP A 357 -9.60 -0.07 -20.37
N GLY A 358 -9.76 0.22 -19.08
CA GLY A 358 -11.03 0.66 -18.50
C GLY A 358 -12.06 -0.45 -18.34
N ARG A 359 -11.68 -1.73 -18.40
CA ARG A 359 -12.53 -2.79 -17.89
C ARG A 359 -12.62 -2.71 -16.36
N PRO A 360 -13.79 -3.01 -15.79
CA PRO A 360 -13.91 -3.38 -14.39
C PRO A 360 -12.77 -4.26 -13.93
N SER A 361 -12.06 -3.87 -12.88
CA SER A 361 -11.30 -4.87 -12.13
C SER A 361 -12.27 -5.97 -11.70
N SER A 362 -11.81 -7.21 -11.54
CA SER A 362 -12.61 -8.33 -10.99
C SER A 362 -13.10 -8.09 -9.55
N VAL A 363 -12.95 -6.86 -9.04
CA VAL A 363 -13.42 -6.38 -7.76
C VAL A 363 -14.94 -6.43 -7.76
N THR A 364 -15.48 -7.16 -6.79
CA THR A 364 -16.93 -7.20 -6.60
C THR A 364 -17.39 -5.80 -6.18
N GLU A 365 -18.34 -5.25 -6.91
CA GLU A 365 -18.97 -3.97 -6.56
C GLU A 365 -19.74 -4.15 -5.25
N TRP A 366 -19.46 -3.29 -4.27
CA TRP A 366 -20.10 -3.40 -2.96
C TRP A 366 -21.40 -2.61 -2.97
N PRO A 367 -22.53 -3.20 -2.57
CA PRO A 367 -23.84 -2.54 -2.70
C PRO A 367 -23.93 -1.18 -2.00
N TYR A 368 -23.18 -1.00 -0.92
CA TYR A 368 -23.14 0.24 -0.13
C TYR A 368 -22.05 1.24 -0.57
N LEU A 369 -21.24 0.93 -1.58
CA LEU A 369 -20.22 1.82 -2.17
C LEU A 369 -20.52 2.07 -3.65
N HIS A 370 -21.64 2.71 -3.93
CA HIS A 370 -22.00 3.19 -5.26
C HIS A 370 -21.99 4.73 -5.31
N PRO A 371 -21.98 5.35 -6.51
CA PRO A 371 -21.93 6.80 -6.63
C PRO A 371 -23.16 7.47 -6.02
N VAL A 372 -22.94 8.48 -5.18
CA VAL A 372 -23.95 9.31 -4.53
C VAL A 372 -23.67 10.77 -4.87
N GLU A 373 -24.70 11.53 -5.22
CA GLU A 373 -24.56 12.98 -5.44
C GLU A 373 -24.04 13.66 -4.17
N ASP A 374 -23.18 14.66 -4.33
CA ASP A 374 -22.60 15.39 -3.22
C ASP A 374 -22.60 16.89 -3.55
N PRO A 375 -23.79 17.52 -3.61
CA PRO A 375 -23.91 18.93 -3.98
C PRO A 375 -23.20 19.85 -2.98
N TRP A 376 -22.99 19.40 -1.75
CA TRP A 376 -22.35 20.18 -0.69
C TRP A 376 -20.84 20.35 -0.91
N ASP A 377 -20.17 19.34 -1.47
CA ASP A 377 -18.73 19.42 -1.78
C ASP A 377 -18.38 20.55 -2.78
N VAL A 378 -19.32 20.86 -3.69
CA VAL A 378 -19.19 21.90 -4.72
C VAL A 378 -19.98 23.17 -4.40
N ASP A 379 -20.63 23.25 -3.24
CA ASP A 379 -21.36 24.44 -2.83
C ASP A 379 -20.37 25.59 -2.56
N PRO A 380 -20.51 26.76 -3.23
CA PRO A 380 -19.61 27.88 -3.04
C PRO A 380 -19.53 28.39 -1.59
N SER A 381 -20.58 28.19 -0.78
CA SER A 381 -20.60 28.60 0.63
C SER A 381 -19.71 27.76 1.54
N VAL A 382 -19.32 26.56 1.09
CA VAL A 382 -18.41 25.66 1.81
C VAL A 382 -16.94 26.05 1.59
N GLU A 383 -16.67 26.83 0.54
CA GLU A 383 -15.32 27.31 0.20
C GLU A 383 -14.27 26.19 0.03
N ASN A 384 -14.70 24.99 -0.38
CA ASN A 384 -13.83 23.83 -0.59
C ASN A 384 -12.78 24.11 -1.69
N PRO A 385 -11.46 24.20 -1.36
CA PRO A 385 -10.42 24.45 -2.34
C PRO A 385 -10.04 23.20 -3.15
N LEU A 386 -10.59 22.05 -2.80
CA LEU A 386 -10.29 20.74 -3.39
C LEU A 386 -11.38 20.25 -4.34
N ASN A 387 -12.51 20.97 -4.47
CA ASN A 387 -13.61 20.57 -5.34
C ASN A 387 -13.27 20.64 -6.84
N GLY A 388 -12.20 21.36 -7.20
CA GLY A 388 -11.71 21.53 -8.56
C GLY A 388 -10.20 21.57 -8.61
N TRP A 389 -9.63 21.11 -9.73
CA TRP A 389 -8.20 21.21 -9.98
C TRP A 389 -7.88 21.37 -11.45
N ARG A 390 -6.73 22.00 -11.73
CA ARG A 390 -6.14 22.15 -13.05
C ARG A 390 -4.68 21.75 -12.99
N THR A 391 -4.25 20.90 -13.92
CA THR A 391 -2.83 20.51 -14.05
C THR A 391 -2.46 20.36 -15.51
N THR A 392 -1.23 20.72 -15.84
CA THR A 392 -0.68 20.61 -17.19
C THR A 392 0.38 19.52 -17.17
N ILE A 393 0.24 18.56 -18.08
CA ILE A 393 1.12 17.41 -18.21
C ILE A 393 1.73 17.44 -19.60
N SER A 394 3.04 17.21 -19.70
CA SER A 394 3.71 17.12 -20.99
C SER A 394 3.27 15.87 -21.75
N ALA A 395 3.16 15.99 -23.07
CA ALA A 395 2.89 14.87 -23.96
C ALA A 395 3.97 13.78 -23.82
N SER A 396 5.23 14.16 -23.53
CA SER A 396 6.32 13.24 -23.22
C SER A 396 6.03 12.37 -22.00
N LYS A 397 5.58 12.96 -20.88
CA LYS A 397 5.23 12.22 -19.66
C LYS A 397 4.05 11.27 -19.88
N ILE A 398 3.09 11.64 -20.73
CA ILE A 398 1.98 10.76 -21.09
C ILE A 398 2.46 9.64 -22.00
N ALA A 399 3.28 9.96 -23.01
CA ALA A 399 3.88 8.99 -23.92
C ALA A 399 4.74 7.99 -23.16
N GLU A 400 5.58 8.47 -22.25
CA GLU A 400 6.39 7.70 -21.29
C GLU A 400 5.56 7.00 -20.21
N ARG A 401 4.25 7.27 -20.10
CA ARG A 401 3.36 6.49 -19.25
C ARG A 401 2.54 5.48 -20.02
N LEU A 402 2.38 5.62 -21.34
CA LEU A 402 1.66 4.73 -22.28
C LEU A 402 2.55 3.79 -23.11
N GLY A 403 3.81 4.16 -23.26
CA GLY A 403 4.84 3.50 -24.05
C GLY A 403 4.96 3.90 -25.48
N TRP A 404 4.63 5.15 -25.74
CA TRP A 404 4.59 5.69 -27.08
C TRP A 404 5.80 6.59 -27.33
N ASP A 405 6.19 6.70 -28.59
CA ASP A 405 7.20 7.66 -29.06
C ASP A 405 6.70 9.10 -28.85
N GLU A 406 5.40 9.32 -29.10
CA GLU A 406 4.76 10.62 -28.92
C GLU A 406 3.26 10.47 -28.64
N VAL A 407 2.71 11.41 -27.86
CA VAL A 407 1.26 11.63 -27.77
C VAL A 407 0.90 12.86 -28.59
N THR A 408 0.07 12.63 -29.59
CA THR A 408 -0.38 13.64 -30.55
C THR A 408 -1.75 14.21 -30.21
N ASP A 409 -2.60 13.52 -29.46
CA ASP A 409 -3.84 14.10 -28.93
C ASP A 409 -4.29 13.42 -27.63
N ALA A 410 -5.13 14.12 -26.89
CA ALA A 410 -5.80 13.64 -25.70
C ALA A 410 -7.24 14.19 -25.69
N GLN A 411 -8.23 13.31 -25.64
CA GLN A 411 -9.64 13.67 -25.71
C GLN A 411 -10.41 13.01 -24.59
N LEU A 412 -11.25 13.79 -23.90
CA LEU A 412 -12.20 13.23 -22.96
C LEU A 412 -13.34 12.55 -23.76
N VAL A 413 -13.46 11.24 -23.61
CA VAL A 413 -14.47 10.40 -24.31
C VAL A 413 -15.76 10.33 -23.50
N SER A 414 -15.65 10.19 -22.19
CA SER A 414 -16.77 10.27 -21.25
C SER A 414 -16.39 11.12 -20.05
N GLY A 415 -17.33 11.94 -19.59
CA GLY A 415 -17.22 12.68 -18.34
C GLY A 415 -17.77 11.91 -17.15
N PRO A 416 -17.57 12.41 -15.93
CA PRO A 416 -18.14 11.81 -14.72
C PRO A 416 -19.66 11.94 -14.71
N SER A 417 -20.35 10.84 -14.44
CA SER A 417 -21.77 10.81 -14.10
C SER A 417 -22.03 9.82 -12.95
N THR A 418 -23.26 9.73 -12.48
CA THR A 418 -23.69 8.70 -11.51
C THR A 418 -23.44 7.26 -11.97
N THR A 419 -23.22 7.04 -13.27
CA THR A 419 -23.07 5.71 -13.87
C THR A 419 -21.82 5.57 -14.74
N SER A 420 -21.05 6.66 -14.94
CA SER A 420 -19.91 6.68 -15.87
C SER A 420 -18.70 7.36 -15.25
N VAL A 421 -17.54 6.75 -15.47
CA VAL A 421 -16.24 7.31 -15.11
C VAL A 421 -15.72 8.21 -16.22
N SER A 422 -14.83 9.13 -15.85
CA SER A 422 -14.03 9.84 -16.85
C SER A 422 -13.22 8.83 -17.67
N ARG A 423 -13.30 8.92 -18.99
CA ARG A 423 -12.45 8.15 -19.92
C ARG A 423 -11.74 9.11 -20.85
N VAL A 424 -10.44 8.91 -21.01
CA VAL A 424 -9.61 9.74 -21.89
C VAL A 424 -9.00 8.85 -22.95
N GLN A 425 -9.24 9.21 -24.20
CA GLN A 425 -8.54 8.65 -25.34
C GLN A 425 -7.27 9.44 -25.57
N PHE A 426 -6.16 8.73 -25.73
CA PHE A 426 -4.91 9.28 -26.22
C PHE A 426 -4.68 8.75 -27.64
N ASP A 427 -4.15 9.61 -28.50
CA ASP A 427 -3.72 9.24 -29.85
C ASP A 427 -2.24 9.61 -30.00
N GLY A 428 -1.44 8.75 -30.64
CA GLY A 428 0.00 8.90 -30.65
C GLY A 428 0.71 8.04 -31.68
N ARG A 429 2.02 7.87 -31.49
CA ARG A 429 2.82 6.93 -32.29
C ARG A 429 3.62 5.98 -31.42
N GLU A 430 3.78 4.76 -31.89
CA GLU A 430 4.59 3.72 -31.29
C GLU A 430 5.34 2.97 -32.40
N GLY A 431 6.67 2.91 -32.33
CA GLY A 431 7.49 2.40 -33.43
C GLY A 431 7.24 3.14 -34.76
N GLY A 432 6.85 4.41 -34.70
CA GLY A 432 6.45 5.23 -35.86
C GLY A 432 5.05 4.96 -36.43
N SER A 433 4.30 3.98 -35.92
CA SER A 433 2.92 3.65 -36.33
C SER A 433 1.90 4.41 -35.49
N GLU A 434 0.76 4.79 -36.08
CA GLU A 434 -0.32 5.45 -35.33
C GLU A 434 -1.00 4.47 -34.36
N VAL A 435 -1.16 4.91 -33.11
CA VAL A 435 -1.79 4.13 -32.03
C VAL A 435 -2.82 4.98 -31.28
N SER A 436 -3.81 4.31 -30.71
CA SER A 436 -4.84 4.95 -29.88
C SER A 436 -5.21 4.03 -28.72
N THR A 437 -5.44 4.61 -27.55
CA THR A 437 -5.90 3.87 -26.37
C THR A 437 -6.81 4.73 -25.51
N THR A 438 -7.76 4.09 -24.84
CA THR A 438 -8.66 4.76 -23.90
C THR A 438 -8.38 4.26 -22.50
N VAL A 439 -8.10 5.19 -21.59
CA VAL A 439 -7.83 4.92 -20.18
C VAL A 439 -8.92 5.50 -19.30
N ALA A 440 -9.17 4.85 -18.16
CA ALA A 440 -10.13 5.33 -17.18
C ALA A 440 -9.51 6.34 -16.19
N GLY A 441 -10.38 7.09 -15.53
CA GLY A 441 -10.05 8.09 -14.51
C GLY A 441 -9.07 7.63 -13.44
N ALA A 442 -9.25 6.43 -12.89
CA ALA A 442 -8.34 5.88 -11.87
C ALA A 442 -6.92 5.80 -12.43
N TRP A 443 -6.75 5.25 -13.64
CA TRP A 443 -5.44 5.19 -14.28
C TRP A 443 -4.81 6.57 -14.43
N LEU A 444 -5.59 7.57 -14.84
CA LEU A 444 -5.08 8.94 -14.98
C LEU A 444 -4.60 9.48 -13.63
N ARG A 445 -5.35 9.25 -12.54
CA ARG A 445 -4.96 9.64 -11.18
C ARG A 445 -3.62 9.05 -10.77
N TYR A 446 -3.49 7.72 -10.78
CA TYR A 446 -2.29 7.06 -10.27
C TYR A 446 -1.13 7.06 -11.26
N GLY A 447 -1.43 7.00 -12.56
CA GLY A 447 -0.46 6.96 -13.63
C GLY A 447 0.14 8.32 -13.95
N LEU A 448 -0.66 9.39 -13.91
CA LEU A 448 -0.19 10.74 -14.23
C LEU A 448 -0.03 11.65 -13.01
N GLY A 449 -0.47 11.20 -11.83
CA GLY A 449 -0.41 11.97 -10.58
C GLY A 449 -1.52 13.03 -10.48
N LEU A 450 -2.68 12.78 -11.10
CA LEU A 450 -3.83 13.69 -10.94
C LEU A 450 -4.37 13.61 -9.50
N ARG A 451 -5.11 14.65 -9.09
CA ARG A 451 -5.65 14.76 -7.72
C ARG A 451 -6.83 13.83 -7.47
N SER A 452 -7.60 13.52 -8.51
CA SER A 452 -8.73 12.59 -8.48
C SER A 452 -8.85 11.81 -9.78
N SER A 453 -9.73 10.80 -9.78
CA SER A 453 -10.11 10.06 -10.99
C SER A 453 -11.09 10.81 -11.88
N VAL A 454 -11.49 12.03 -11.52
CA VAL A 454 -12.55 12.76 -12.21
C VAL A 454 -11.95 13.85 -13.08
N VAL A 455 -12.02 13.66 -14.40
CA VAL A 455 -11.62 14.62 -15.43
C VAL A 455 -12.86 15.20 -16.10
N ARG A 456 -12.92 16.52 -16.18
CA ARG A 456 -14.02 17.31 -16.76
C ARG A 456 -13.66 17.89 -18.12
N THR A 457 -12.43 18.35 -18.30
CA THR A 457 -11.94 18.90 -19.58
C THR A 457 -10.48 18.53 -19.84
N ILE A 458 -10.12 18.52 -21.11
CA ILE A 458 -8.73 18.49 -21.57
C ILE A 458 -8.55 19.59 -22.62
N ASP A 459 -7.64 20.52 -22.36
CA ASP A 459 -7.45 21.74 -23.17
C ASP A 459 -8.78 22.48 -23.39
N ASP A 460 -9.56 22.61 -22.32
CA ASP A 460 -10.91 23.20 -22.28
C ASP A 460 -11.95 22.47 -23.17
N ARG A 461 -11.62 21.28 -23.72
CA ARG A 461 -12.54 20.40 -24.45
C ARG A 461 -13.31 19.50 -23.47
N VAL A 462 -14.63 19.52 -23.56
CA VAL A 462 -15.52 18.62 -22.80
C VAL A 462 -15.75 17.31 -23.54
N ALA A 463 -16.21 16.28 -22.82
CA ALA A 463 -16.68 15.06 -23.44
C ALA A 463 -17.83 15.34 -24.42
N PRO A 464 -17.89 14.65 -25.57
CA PRO A 464 -19.07 14.69 -26.41
C PRO A 464 -20.31 14.24 -25.61
N PRO A 465 -21.50 14.78 -25.90
CA PRO A 465 -22.72 14.38 -25.20
C PRO A 465 -22.92 12.87 -25.38
N THR A 466 -22.98 12.15 -24.26
CA THR A 466 -23.36 10.73 -24.24
C THR A 466 -24.80 10.60 -24.72
N GLU A 467 -25.03 9.94 -25.85
CA GLU A 467 -26.34 9.31 -26.08
C GLU A 467 -26.52 8.28 -24.96
N GLU A 468 -27.46 8.53 -24.05
CA GLU A 468 -27.83 7.56 -23.02
C GLU A 468 -28.19 6.24 -23.72
N PRO A 469 -27.48 5.13 -23.43
CA PRO A 469 -27.91 3.86 -23.98
C PRO A 469 -29.25 3.51 -23.33
N GLU A 470 -30.32 3.53 -24.12
CA GLU A 470 -31.55 2.82 -23.77
C GLU A 470 -31.16 1.40 -23.36
N THR A 471 -31.59 0.98 -22.18
CA THR A 471 -31.36 -0.33 -21.58
C THR A 471 -31.50 -1.45 -22.63
N PRO A 472 -30.41 -2.14 -23.01
CA PRO A 472 -30.52 -3.25 -23.93
C PRO A 472 -31.10 -4.46 -23.19
N ASN A 473 -32.29 -4.85 -23.64
CA ASN A 473 -32.89 -6.14 -23.35
C ASN A 473 -31.89 -7.26 -23.72
N GLN A 474 -31.84 -8.31 -22.89
CA GLN A 474 -30.94 -9.45 -23.05
C GLN A 474 -30.95 -10.02 -24.49
N GLY A 475 -29.77 -10.13 -25.09
CA GLY A 475 -29.57 -10.74 -26.41
C GLY A 475 -28.11 -11.11 -26.62
N THR A 476 -27.90 -12.34 -27.11
CA THR A 476 -26.67 -13.13 -27.18
C THR A 476 -25.68 -12.74 -28.30
N ASP A 477 -24.40 -13.03 -28.02
CA ASP A 477 -23.27 -13.41 -28.88
C ASP A 477 -22.66 -12.42 -29.90
N GLY A 478 -21.32 -12.28 -29.83
CA GLY A 478 -20.47 -11.71 -30.90
C GLY A 478 -19.03 -11.41 -30.46
N GLU A 479 -18.10 -12.32 -30.75
CA GLU A 479 -16.64 -12.17 -30.55
C GLU A 479 -16.01 -11.13 -31.51
N GLY A 480 -14.99 -10.40 -31.04
CA GLY A 480 -14.12 -9.53 -31.84
C GLY A 480 -12.75 -9.36 -31.18
N GLN A 481 -11.68 -9.67 -31.93
CA GLN A 481 -10.27 -9.76 -31.49
C GLN A 481 -9.62 -8.40 -31.17
N ALA A 482 -8.71 -8.40 -30.18
CA ALA A 482 -7.89 -7.26 -29.75
C ALA A 482 -6.55 -7.19 -30.53
N PRO A 483 -6.00 -6.00 -30.84
CA PRO A 483 -4.63 -5.86 -31.36
C PRO A 483 -3.60 -5.60 -30.24
N GLU A 484 -2.37 -6.07 -30.48
CA GLU A 484 -1.18 -6.01 -29.62
C GLU A 484 -0.65 -4.58 -29.38
N GLN A 485 -0.16 -4.30 -28.16
CA GLN A 485 0.37 -3.00 -27.66
C GLN A 485 1.89 -3.07 -27.48
N GLY A 486 2.64 -2.01 -27.82
CA GLY A 486 4.07 -1.88 -27.54
C GLY A 486 4.41 -1.27 -26.17
N GLU A 487 5.71 -1.37 -25.82
CA GLU A 487 6.28 -1.19 -24.48
C GLU A 487 6.80 0.24 -24.21
N ILE A 488 6.74 0.64 -22.93
CA ILE A 488 7.11 1.96 -22.41
C ILE A 488 8.58 2.11 -22.04
N PRO A 489 9.25 3.26 -22.28
CA PRO A 489 10.62 3.48 -21.84
C PRO A 489 10.74 3.50 -20.31
N PHE A 490 11.71 2.75 -19.80
CA PHE A 490 11.82 2.25 -18.43
C PHE A 490 12.42 3.22 -17.38
N ASP A 491 12.63 4.51 -17.65
CA ASP A 491 13.53 5.33 -16.79
C ASP A 491 12.90 6.47 -15.94
N GLU A 492 11.60 6.79 -16.00
CA GLU A 492 11.02 7.93 -15.22
C GLU A 492 9.83 7.60 -14.29
N LEU A 493 9.58 6.32 -14.00
CA LEU A 493 8.59 5.94 -12.98
C LEU A 493 9.02 6.39 -11.57
N PRO A 494 8.16 7.14 -10.82
CA PRO A 494 8.51 7.58 -9.48
C PRO A 494 8.70 6.36 -8.55
N PRO A 495 9.68 6.43 -7.63
CA PRO A 495 9.92 5.37 -6.67
C PRO A 495 8.71 5.22 -5.76
N PHE A 496 8.54 4.02 -5.19
CA PHE A 496 7.51 3.80 -4.19
C PHE A 496 7.80 4.64 -2.92
N GLN A 497 6.74 5.08 -2.24
CA GLN A 497 6.82 6.02 -1.13
C GLN A 497 7.36 5.36 0.15
N ASP A 498 7.17 4.06 0.30
CA ASP A 498 7.51 3.27 1.48
C ASP A 498 8.84 2.50 1.37
N ILE A 499 9.64 2.76 0.34
CA ILE A 499 10.91 2.05 0.14
C ILE A 499 12.14 2.88 0.52
N ALA A 500 11.97 4.16 0.86
CA ALA A 500 13.09 5.07 1.17
C ALA A 500 13.90 4.63 2.41
N GLY A 501 15.12 4.16 2.18
CA GLY A 501 16.03 3.61 3.19
C GLY A 501 15.83 2.13 3.48
N HIS A 502 14.97 1.44 2.73
CA HIS A 502 14.76 0.01 2.86
C HIS A 502 15.90 -0.78 2.19
N THR A 503 16.35 -1.90 2.77
CA THR A 503 17.49 -2.67 2.25
C THR A 503 17.30 -3.23 0.84
N HIS A 504 16.05 -3.34 0.39
CA HIS A 504 15.67 -3.79 -0.96
C HIS A 504 15.26 -2.67 -1.92
N GLU A 505 15.40 -1.39 -1.52
CA GLU A 505 15.01 -0.20 -2.30
C GLU A 505 15.50 -0.26 -3.76
N GLU A 506 16.79 -0.50 -3.97
CA GLU A 506 17.39 -0.52 -5.32
C GLU A 506 16.77 -1.59 -6.24
N GLY A 507 16.50 -2.78 -5.69
CA GLY A 507 15.89 -3.89 -6.44
C GLY A 507 14.44 -3.56 -6.82
N ILE A 508 13.73 -2.92 -5.90
CA ILE A 508 12.35 -2.48 -6.10
C ILE A 508 12.29 -1.37 -7.15
N ASP A 509 13.16 -0.37 -7.04
CA ASP A 509 13.27 0.72 -8.02
C ASP A 509 13.67 0.21 -9.40
N THR A 510 14.47 -0.85 -9.47
CA THR A 510 14.82 -1.49 -10.74
C THR A 510 13.61 -2.13 -11.40
N LEU A 511 12.82 -2.91 -10.66
CA LEU A 511 11.59 -3.48 -11.21
C LEU A 511 10.52 -2.43 -11.47
N ARG A 512 10.50 -1.36 -10.69
CA ARG A 512 9.61 -0.21 -10.87
C ARG A 512 9.94 0.47 -12.18
N ARG A 513 11.19 0.87 -12.39
CA ARG A 513 11.70 1.42 -13.65
C ARG A 513 11.40 0.49 -14.83
N ALA A 514 11.66 -0.80 -14.66
CA ALA A 514 11.32 -1.82 -15.65
C ALA A 514 9.80 -2.05 -15.87
N ALA A 515 8.92 -1.24 -15.26
CA ALA A 515 7.45 -1.35 -15.33
C ALA A 515 6.90 -2.75 -14.96
N ILE A 516 7.66 -3.53 -14.19
CA ILE A 516 7.30 -4.87 -13.74
C ILE A 516 6.54 -4.79 -12.44
N ALA A 517 7.08 -4.04 -11.48
CA ALA A 517 6.56 -3.94 -10.12
C ALA A 517 5.44 -2.89 -10.00
N GLU A 518 4.33 -3.34 -9.42
CA GLU A 518 3.19 -2.52 -9.03
C GLU A 518 3.12 -2.42 -7.49
N GLY A 519 2.30 -1.48 -7.00
CA GLY A 519 2.14 -1.27 -5.58
C GLY A 519 1.46 -2.44 -4.88
N CYS A 520 1.74 -2.63 -3.60
CA CYS A 520 1.07 -3.63 -2.74
C CYS A 520 -0.32 -3.17 -2.31
N ASP A 521 -0.51 -1.86 -2.23
CA ASP A 521 -1.75 -1.26 -1.85
C ASP A 521 -2.22 -0.35 -2.97
N HIS A 522 -3.53 -0.25 -2.99
CA HIS A 522 -4.29 0.36 -4.06
C HIS A 522 -4.45 1.87 -3.87
N TYR A 523 -3.95 2.38 -2.75
CA TYR A 523 -4.37 3.64 -2.14
C TYR A 523 -3.22 4.64 -2.04
N SER A 524 -1.99 4.14 -2.06
CA SER A 524 -0.74 4.88 -2.03
C SER A 524 0.27 4.25 -2.99
N LEU A 525 1.30 5.01 -3.38
CA LEU A 525 2.36 4.47 -4.24
C LEU A 525 3.33 3.66 -3.37
N ASN A 526 2.87 2.61 -2.70
CA ASN A 526 3.66 1.77 -1.80
C ASN A 526 3.95 0.41 -2.42
N PHE A 527 5.14 -0.13 -2.20
CA PHE A 527 5.52 -1.46 -2.62
C PHE A 527 5.31 -2.54 -1.53
N CYS A 528 5.21 -2.14 -0.26
CA CYS A 528 5.19 -2.99 0.93
C CYS A 528 6.31 -4.04 0.91
N PRO A 529 7.57 -3.60 0.98
CA PRO A 529 8.70 -4.48 0.78
C PRO A 529 8.85 -5.59 1.85
N SER A 530 8.27 -5.37 3.03
CA SER A 530 8.27 -6.29 4.17
C SER A 530 7.19 -7.38 4.06
N ASP A 531 6.13 -7.16 3.28
CA ASP A 531 5.03 -8.12 3.15
C ASP A 531 5.49 -9.42 2.46
N GLN A 532 4.87 -10.54 2.81
CA GLN A 532 5.12 -11.81 2.13
C GLN A 532 4.61 -11.80 0.70
N ALA A 533 5.45 -12.25 -0.24
CA ALA A 533 5.05 -12.45 -1.62
C ALA A 533 4.30 -13.79 -1.75
N ASN A 534 3.05 -13.71 -2.23
CA ASN A 534 2.31 -14.92 -2.56
C ASN A 534 2.77 -15.49 -3.92
N ARG A 535 2.38 -16.73 -4.18
CA ARG A 535 2.82 -17.49 -5.35
C ARG A 535 2.29 -16.92 -6.66
N LEU A 536 1.11 -16.29 -6.65
CA LEU A 536 0.56 -15.57 -7.81
C LEU A 536 1.39 -14.34 -8.14
N GLU A 537 1.68 -13.48 -7.16
CA GLU A 537 2.50 -12.27 -7.32
C GLU A 537 3.88 -12.60 -7.89
N VAL A 538 4.55 -13.62 -7.35
CA VAL A 538 5.85 -14.06 -7.87
C VAL A 538 5.72 -14.53 -9.31
N ALA A 539 4.67 -15.28 -9.66
CA ALA A 539 4.47 -15.73 -11.03
C ALA A 539 4.25 -14.58 -12.00
N VAL A 540 3.45 -13.58 -11.62
CA VAL A 540 3.21 -12.38 -12.42
C VAL A 540 4.50 -11.63 -12.67
N LEU A 541 5.24 -11.32 -11.60
CA LEU A 541 6.45 -10.50 -11.70
C LEU A 541 7.60 -11.25 -12.39
N LEU A 542 7.72 -12.56 -12.16
CA LEU A 542 8.70 -13.39 -12.85
C LEU A 542 8.37 -13.53 -14.34
N ALA A 543 7.10 -13.76 -14.71
CA ALA A 543 6.71 -13.84 -16.12
C ALA A 543 7.07 -12.58 -16.89
N ARG A 544 6.80 -11.42 -16.27
CA ARG A 544 7.11 -10.09 -16.83
C ARG A 544 8.62 -9.85 -16.88
N ALA A 545 9.35 -10.11 -15.79
CA ALA A 545 10.80 -9.93 -15.72
C ALA A 545 11.57 -10.81 -16.71
N ALA A 546 11.12 -12.04 -16.89
CA ALA A 546 11.71 -12.97 -17.85
C ALA A 546 11.15 -12.82 -19.28
N LYS A 547 10.26 -11.83 -19.52
CA LYS A 547 9.59 -11.56 -20.80
C LYS A 547 9.00 -12.81 -21.45
N LEU A 548 8.31 -13.65 -20.66
CA LEU A 548 7.76 -14.91 -21.16
C LEU A 548 6.57 -14.68 -22.11
N PRO A 549 6.45 -15.44 -23.22
CA PRO A 549 5.28 -15.40 -24.08
C PRO A 549 4.01 -15.79 -23.30
N ARG A 550 2.99 -14.92 -23.34
CA ARG A 550 1.71 -15.17 -22.66
C ARG A 550 0.71 -15.81 -23.62
N PRO A 551 0.15 -16.99 -23.31
CA PRO A 551 -0.83 -17.63 -24.19
C PRO A 551 -2.15 -16.84 -24.19
N GLU A 552 -2.66 -16.51 -25.38
CA GLU A 552 -3.97 -15.84 -25.54
C GLU A 552 -5.15 -16.71 -25.10
N ALA A 553 -5.02 -18.03 -25.26
CA ALA A 553 -6.03 -19.02 -24.91
C ALA A 553 -5.37 -20.19 -24.15
N PRO A 554 -5.03 -20.01 -22.85
CA PRO A 554 -4.38 -21.06 -22.09
C PRO A 554 -5.29 -22.28 -21.94
N THR A 555 -4.72 -23.48 -22.01
CA THR A 555 -5.46 -24.70 -21.64
C THR A 555 -5.39 -24.87 -20.13
N GLN A 556 -6.53 -25.04 -19.46
CA GLN A 556 -6.55 -25.17 -18.01
C GLN A 556 -5.72 -26.39 -17.54
N THR A 557 -4.53 -26.13 -17.00
CA THR A 557 -3.68 -27.15 -16.37
C THR A 557 -3.92 -27.25 -14.88
N PHE A 558 -4.25 -26.13 -14.21
CA PHE A 558 -4.49 -26.08 -12.77
C PHE A 558 -5.97 -25.90 -12.42
N GLU A 559 -6.48 -26.64 -11.45
CA GLU A 559 -7.91 -26.64 -11.08
C GLU A 559 -8.33 -25.35 -10.36
N ASP A 560 -7.45 -24.79 -9.54
CA ASP A 560 -7.63 -23.56 -8.76
C ASP A 560 -7.27 -22.27 -9.52
N VAL A 561 -6.80 -22.39 -10.76
CA VAL A 561 -6.55 -21.25 -11.66
C VAL A 561 -7.30 -21.51 -12.98
N PRO A 562 -8.63 -21.35 -13.03
CA PRO A 562 -9.36 -21.41 -14.30
C PRO A 562 -8.81 -20.37 -15.29
N THR A 563 -9.04 -20.56 -16.60
CA THR A 563 -8.51 -19.65 -17.64
C THR A 563 -9.05 -18.22 -17.52
N SER A 564 -10.16 -18.04 -16.81
CA SER A 564 -10.75 -16.74 -16.46
C SER A 564 -10.21 -16.14 -15.15
N PHE A 565 -9.28 -16.81 -14.46
CA PHE A 565 -8.72 -16.34 -13.19
C PHE A 565 -7.81 -15.10 -13.43
N PRO A 566 -7.83 -14.09 -12.55
CA PRO A 566 -6.93 -12.93 -12.68
C PRO A 566 -5.47 -13.36 -12.79
N HIS A 567 -4.76 -12.83 -13.79
CA HIS A 567 -3.37 -13.20 -14.10
C HIS A 567 -3.14 -14.68 -14.47
N ALA A 568 -4.18 -15.37 -14.96
CA ALA A 568 -4.04 -16.74 -15.46
C ALA A 568 -2.98 -16.85 -16.56
N SER A 569 -2.88 -15.87 -17.47
CA SER A 569 -1.93 -15.92 -18.59
C SER A 569 -0.47 -15.92 -18.13
N GLU A 570 -0.11 -15.16 -17.08
CA GLU A 570 1.22 -15.21 -16.47
C GLU A 570 1.50 -16.57 -15.80
N VAL A 571 0.52 -17.11 -15.06
CA VAL A 571 0.64 -18.44 -14.44
C VAL A 571 0.88 -19.53 -15.49
N TYR A 572 0.13 -19.47 -16.60
CA TYR A 572 0.24 -20.45 -17.68
C TYR A 572 1.51 -20.26 -18.51
N ALA A 573 2.02 -19.04 -18.68
CA ALA A 573 3.34 -18.79 -19.28
C ALA A 573 4.45 -19.51 -18.50
N LEU A 574 4.44 -19.44 -17.17
CA LEU A 574 5.39 -20.19 -16.33
C LEU A 574 5.23 -21.71 -16.46
N ALA A 575 3.99 -22.20 -16.60
CA ALA A 575 3.73 -23.63 -16.72
C ALA A 575 4.21 -24.19 -18.08
N GLU A 576 3.96 -23.46 -19.16
CA GLU A 576 4.42 -23.81 -20.51
C GLU A 576 5.94 -23.76 -20.62
N ALA A 577 6.58 -22.77 -20.00
CA ALA A 577 8.02 -22.68 -19.84
C ALA A 577 8.60 -23.73 -18.85
N ARG A 578 7.75 -24.55 -18.22
CA ARG A 578 8.12 -25.57 -17.21
C ARG A 578 8.84 -25.00 -15.99
N ILE A 579 8.65 -23.71 -15.71
CA ILE A 579 9.18 -23.03 -14.52
C ILE A 579 8.42 -23.54 -13.27
N THR A 580 7.10 -23.68 -13.39
CA THR A 580 6.24 -24.21 -12.33
C THR A 580 5.56 -25.53 -12.74
N VAL A 581 5.32 -26.38 -11.75
CA VAL A 581 4.51 -27.62 -11.89
C VAL A 581 3.32 -27.64 -10.93
N GLY A 582 3.03 -26.51 -10.29
CA GLY A 582 2.04 -26.42 -9.20
C GLY A 582 2.63 -26.63 -7.81
N CYS A 583 1.76 -26.66 -6.80
CA CYS A 583 2.11 -26.75 -5.38
C CYS A 583 1.91 -28.14 -4.76
N VAL A 584 0.97 -28.95 -5.27
CA VAL A 584 0.64 -30.28 -4.73
C VAL A 584 0.28 -31.28 -5.83
N ALA A 585 0.30 -32.58 -5.48
CA ALA A 585 -0.18 -33.66 -6.35
C ALA A 585 -1.70 -33.63 -6.45
N ASN A 586 -2.26 -32.74 -7.28
CA ASN A 586 -3.66 -32.72 -7.77
C ASN A 586 -3.88 -31.55 -8.76
N ARG A 587 -2.86 -31.19 -9.55
CA ARG A 587 -2.97 -30.07 -10.52
C ARG A 587 -3.42 -28.76 -9.85
N LEU A 588 -2.86 -28.39 -8.69
CA LEU A 588 -3.12 -27.09 -8.06
C LEU A 588 -1.91 -26.17 -8.21
N PHE A 589 -2.17 -24.87 -8.38
CA PHE A 589 -1.15 -23.83 -8.42
C PHE A 589 -0.90 -23.20 -7.05
N CYS A 590 -1.94 -23.08 -6.21
CA CYS A 590 -2.00 -22.39 -4.92
C CYS A 590 -1.65 -20.89 -5.01
N PRO A 591 -2.48 -20.05 -5.66
CA PRO A 591 -2.15 -18.64 -5.93
C PRO A 591 -1.87 -17.81 -4.67
N ASP A 592 -2.67 -18.00 -3.61
CA ASP A 592 -2.58 -17.20 -2.37
C ASP A 592 -1.53 -17.74 -1.38
N ALA A 593 -0.91 -18.89 -1.67
CA ALA A 593 0.07 -19.47 -0.76
C ALA A 593 1.38 -18.67 -0.78
N PRO A 594 2.02 -18.39 0.37
CA PRO A 594 3.35 -17.80 0.41
C PRO A 594 4.36 -18.65 -0.36
N LEU A 595 5.22 -18.02 -1.17
CA LEU A 595 6.30 -18.70 -1.86
C LEU A 595 7.54 -18.74 -0.97
N THR A 596 8.19 -19.90 -0.82
CA THR A 596 9.45 -19.98 -0.07
C THR A 596 10.65 -19.51 -0.89
N ARG A 597 11.72 -19.08 -0.22
CA ARG A 597 13.00 -18.71 -0.87
C ARG A 597 13.59 -19.84 -1.71
N GLY A 598 13.47 -21.09 -1.27
CA GLY A 598 13.93 -22.26 -2.04
C GLY A 598 13.10 -22.51 -3.31
N GLN A 599 11.79 -22.28 -3.25
CA GLN A 599 10.93 -22.34 -4.43
C GLN A 599 11.27 -21.23 -5.43
N MET A 600 11.50 -20.00 -4.94
CA MET A 600 11.97 -18.89 -5.77
C MET A 600 13.29 -19.21 -6.47
N ALA A 601 14.26 -19.83 -5.77
CA ALA A 601 15.52 -20.25 -6.38
C ALA A 601 15.30 -21.25 -7.53
N THR A 602 14.37 -22.18 -7.35
CA THR A 602 14.01 -23.15 -8.41
C THR A 602 13.33 -22.47 -9.60
N PHE A 603 12.47 -21.50 -9.33
CA PHE A 603 11.82 -20.73 -10.38
C PHE A 603 12.85 -19.95 -11.20
N LEU A 604 13.76 -19.23 -10.55
CA LEU A 604 14.84 -18.48 -11.21
C LEU A 604 15.79 -19.38 -11.98
N MET A 605 16.26 -20.47 -11.38
CA MET A 605 17.14 -21.43 -12.07
C MET A 605 16.50 -21.95 -13.36
N ARG A 606 15.20 -22.26 -13.35
CA ARG A 606 14.47 -22.73 -14.53
C ARG A 606 14.22 -21.62 -15.54
N ALA A 607 13.85 -20.42 -15.09
CA ALA A 607 13.63 -19.27 -15.96
C ALA A 607 14.91 -18.85 -16.71
N LEU A 608 16.07 -19.05 -16.08
CA LEU A 608 17.39 -18.74 -16.61
C LEU A 608 18.08 -19.95 -17.30
N ASP A 609 17.43 -21.11 -17.35
CA ASP A 609 17.99 -22.38 -17.85
C ASP A 609 19.37 -22.75 -17.28
N LEU A 610 19.55 -22.49 -15.98
CA LEU A 610 20.79 -22.80 -15.28
C LEU A 610 20.87 -24.29 -14.93
N ALA A 611 22.06 -24.87 -15.09
CA ALA A 611 22.32 -26.22 -14.63
C ALA A 611 22.35 -26.25 -13.09
N PRO A 612 21.69 -27.23 -12.43
CA PRO A 612 21.77 -27.35 -10.98
C PRO A 612 23.20 -27.65 -10.54
N LEU A 613 23.65 -27.00 -9.47
CA LEU A 613 25.01 -27.15 -8.94
C LEU A 613 25.04 -27.80 -7.55
N ASP A 614 26.07 -28.60 -7.32
CA ASP A 614 26.34 -29.16 -6.00
C ASP A 614 26.92 -28.13 -5.02
N SER A 615 27.60 -27.11 -5.53
CA SER A 615 28.27 -26.04 -4.76
C SER A 615 28.56 -24.83 -5.65
N PHE A 616 28.75 -23.65 -5.06
CA PHE A 616 29.17 -22.42 -5.75
C PHE A 616 30.52 -21.96 -5.21
N ASP A 617 31.49 -21.64 -6.06
CA ASP A 617 32.87 -21.29 -5.67
C ASP A 617 33.54 -22.28 -4.68
N GLY A 618 33.18 -23.57 -4.75
CA GLY A 618 33.65 -24.58 -3.80
C GLY A 618 33.05 -24.49 -2.39
N ARG A 619 32.03 -23.65 -2.18
CA ARG A 619 31.29 -23.44 -0.94
C ARG A 619 29.84 -23.94 -1.04
N ARG A 620 29.20 -24.13 0.12
CA ARG A 620 27.78 -24.47 0.27
C ARG A 620 27.20 -23.61 1.39
N PHE A 621 25.90 -23.40 1.37
CA PHE A 621 25.20 -22.85 2.53
C PHE A 621 25.00 -23.95 3.58
N ASP A 622 25.24 -23.62 4.84
CA ASP A 622 25.22 -24.56 5.97
C ASP A 622 23.84 -25.18 6.19
N ASP A 623 22.78 -24.44 5.88
CA ASP A 623 21.38 -24.83 6.03
C ASP A 623 20.77 -25.46 4.76
N VAL A 624 21.57 -25.68 3.72
CA VAL A 624 21.15 -26.34 2.47
C VAL A 624 21.74 -27.73 2.39
N ALA A 625 20.95 -28.71 2.86
CA ALA A 625 21.33 -30.12 2.81
C ALA A 625 21.61 -30.59 1.37
N ALA A 626 22.69 -31.35 1.19
CA ALA A 626 23.06 -31.93 -0.10
C ALA A 626 21.93 -32.83 -0.65
N GLY A 627 21.53 -32.59 -1.89
CA GLY A 627 20.44 -33.35 -2.54
C GLY A 627 19.03 -32.96 -2.10
N SER A 628 18.86 -31.93 -1.25
CA SER A 628 17.52 -31.39 -0.98
C SER A 628 16.89 -30.80 -2.24
N THR A 629 15.55 -30.77 -2.30
CA THR A 629 14.74 -30.44 -3.49
C THR A 629 15.20 -29.17 -4.22
N HIS A 630 15.64 -28.15 -3.49
CA HIS A 630 16.04 -26.86 -4.04
C HIS A 630 17.56 -26.64 -4.04
N SER A 631 18.38 -27.54 -3.47
CA SER A 631 19.83 -27.34 -3.29
C SER A 631 20.57 -27.03 -4.60
N GLY A 632 20.27 -27.78 -5.66
CA GLY A 632 20.86 -27.56 -6.99
C GLY A 632 20.59 -26.15 -7.53
N ALA A 633 19.34 -25.68 -7.36
CA ALA A 633 18.92 -24.37 -7.82
C ALA A 633 19.52 -23.23 -6.98
N ILE A 634 19.56 -23.41 -5.66
CA ILE A 634 20.13 -22.44 -4.73
C ILE A 634 21.59 -22.17 -5.05
N HIS A 635 22.40 -23.23 -5.24
CA HIS A 635 23.81 -23.06 -5.58
C HIS A 635 24.00 -22.50 -6.99
N ALA A 636 23.15 -22.86 -7.96
CA ALA A 636 23.19 -22.31 -9.31
C ALA A 636 22.99 -20.79 -9.30
N ILE A 637 21.94 -20.30 -8.65
CA ILE A 637 21.68 -18.84 -8.58
C ILE A 637 22.72 -18.09 -7.72
N ALA A 638 23.35 -18.77 -6.74
CA ALA A 638 24.43 -18.19 -5.95
C ALA A 638 25.73 -18.05 -6.74
N ALA A 639 26.05 -19.03 -7.61
CA ALA A 639 27.21 -18.96 -8.51
C ALA A 639 27.10 -17.80 -9.51
N GLU A 640 25.88 -17.47 -9.93
CA GLU A 640 25.59 -16.31 -10.79
C GLU A 640 25.47 -14.98 -10.03
N GLY A 641 25.71 -14.97 -8.71
CA GLY A 641 25.66 -13.76 -7.89
C GLY A 641 24.24 -13.20 -7.65
N ILE A 642 23.19 -13.96 -8.02
CA ILE A 642 21.79 -13.54 -7.86
C ILE A 642 21.39 -13.51 -6.37
N THR A 643 21.99 -14.37 -5.57
CA THR A 643 21.76 -14.43 -4.11
C THR A 643 23.07 -14.54 -3.35
N VAL A 644 23.09 -13.95 -2.16
CA VAL A 644 24.18 -14.07 -1.18
C VAL A 644 23.78 -14.90 0.04
N GLY A 645 22.56 -15.46 0.05
CA GLY A 645 21.96 -16.08 1.23
C GLY A 645 21.08 -15.11 2.03
N CYS A 646 20.55 -15.58 3.15
CA CYS A 646 20.00 -14.71 4.19
C CYS A 646 21.14 -14.19 5.09
N THR A 647 22.13 -15.03 5.37
CA THR A 647 23.41 -14.65 6.00
C THR A 647 24.58 -15.03 5.10
N GLU A 648 25.81 -14.72 5.53
CA GLU A 648 27.03 -15.13 4.81
C GLU A 648 27.16 -16.65 4.61
N THR A 649 26.56 -17.47 5.49
CA THR A 649 26.66 -18.93 5.42
C THR A 649 25.33 -19.67 5.29
N SER A 650 24.18 -18.99 5.35
CA SER A 650 22.86 -19.62 5.29
C SER A 650 21.99 -19.03 4.17
N PHE A 651 21.15 -19.86 3.54
CA PHE A 651 20.23 -19.45 2.47
C PHE A 651 18.79 -19.20 2.95
N CYS A 652 18.38 -19.86 4.03
CA CYS A 652 17.04 -19.90 4.59
C CYS A 652 15.97 -20.46 3.61
N PRO A 653 16.14 -21.69 3.06
CA PRO A 653 15.32 -22.19 1.94
C PRO A 653 13.83 -22.36 2.25
N ASN A 654 13.48 -22.58 3.52
CA ASN A 654 12.10 -22.82 3.95
C ASN A 654 11.38 -21.55 4.43
N LYS A 655 12.08 -20.42 4.56
CA LYS A 655 11.45 -19.16 4.94
C LYS A 655 10.60 -18.62 3.78
N PRO A 656 9.41 -18.05 4.04
CA PRO A 656 8.66 -17.27 3.06
C PRO A 656 9.51 -16.14 2.48
N LEU A 657 9.28 -15.83 1.22
CA LEU A 657 9.92 -14.75 0.49
C LEU A 657 9.13 -13.45 0.73
N THR A 658 9.80 -12.35 1.11
CA THR A 658 9.15 -11.03 1.16
C THR A 658 9.12 -10.38 -0.22
N ARG A 659 8.24 -9.40 -0.43
CA ARG A 659 8.12 -8.66 -1.70
C ARG A 659 9.40 -7.94 -2.06
N GLY A 660 10.10 -7.33 -1.09
CA GLY A 660 11.40 -6.70 -1.30
C GLY A 660 12.50 -7.69 -1.70
N GLN A 661 12.52 -8.86 -1.06
CA GLN A 661 13.46 -9.93 -1.42
C GLN A 661 13.19 -10.47 -2.83
N MET A 662 11.92 -10.70 -3.18
CA MET A 662 11.49 -11.05 -4.53
C MET A 662 12.00 -10.02 -5.54
N ALA A 663 11.79 -8.73 -5.27
CA ALA A 663 12.21 -7.66 -6.17
C ALA A 663 13.72 -7.65 -6.40
N THR A 664 14.50 -7.76 -5.33
CA THR A 664 15.97 -7.81 -5.42
C THR A 664 16.47 -9.03 -6.20
N LEU A 665 15.87 -10.21 -5.98
CA LEU A 665 16.27 -11.43 -6.68
C LEU A 665 15.95 -11.34 -8.19
N LEU A 666 14.79 -10.81 -8.56
CA LEU A 666 14.42 -10.59 -9.97
C LEU A 666 15.31 -9.52 -10.61
N ALA A 667 15.58 -8.40 -9.93
CA ALA A 667 16.47 -7.35 -10.42
C ALA A 667 17.88 -7.87 -10.69
N ARG A 668 18.45 -8.66 -9.76
CA ARG A 668 19.76 -9.30 -9.97
C ARG A 668 19.76 -10.31 -11.11
N ALA A 669 18.70 -11.12 -11.20
CA ALA A 669 18.59 -12.14 -12.24
C ALA A 669 18.52 -11.53 -13.65
N PHE A 670 17.75 -10.46 -13.84
CA PHE A 670 17.38 -9.99 -15.18
C PHE A 670 17.87 -8.58 -15.55
N TYR A 671 18.26 -7.74 -14.57
CA TYR A 671 18.51 -6.31 -14.81
C TYR A 671 19.89 -5.81 -14.37
N TRP A 672 20.58 -6.47 -13.43
CA TRP A 672 21.91 -6.05 -12.95
C TRP A 672 23.06 -6.87 -13.53
N GLY A 673 22.92 -7.30 -14.79
CA GLY A 673 23.95 -8.09 -15.48
C GLY A 673 23.99 -9.57 -15.11
N GLY A 674 22.86 -10.13 -14.65
CA GLY A 674 22.66 -11.57 -14.51
C GLY A 674 22.58 -12.31 -15.86
N PRO A 675 22.45 -13.66 -15.85
CA PRO A 675 22.37 -14.46 -17.06
C PRO A 675 21.13 -14.10 -17.89
N THR A 676 21.25 -14.09 -19.22
CA THR A 676 20.10 -13.82 -20.12
C THR A 676 19.20 -15.06 -20.29
N PRO A 677 17.85 -14.93 -20.24
CA PRO A 677 16.94 -16.03 -20.51
C PRO A 677 17.12 -16.58 -21.95
N PRO A 678 16.85 -17.86 -22.20
CA PRO A 678 16.90 -18.42 -23.55
C PRO A 678 15.74 -17.89 -24.42
N GLY A 679 16.05 -17.11 -25.46
CA GLY A 679 15.10 -16.69 -26.51
C GLY A 679 14.88 -15.18 -26.71
N GLY A 680 15.56 -14.31 -25.95
CA GLY A 680 15.54 -12.87 -26.17
C GLY A 680 16.52 -12.42 -27.23
N ASP A 681 16.18 -12.57 -28.52
CA ASP A 681 16.81 -11.83 -29.61
C ASP A 681 15.92 -10.62 -29.96
N GLU A 682 16.47 -9.41 -29.74
CA GLU A 682 16.03 -8.03 -30.06
C GLU A 682 14.53 -7.68 -30.10
#